data_AF-A0A2I0II61-F1
#
_entry.id   AF-A0A2I0II61-F1
#
_cell.length_a   1.000
_cell.length_b   1.000
_cell.length_c   1.000
_cell.angle_alpha   90.00
_cell.angle_beta   90.00
_cell.angle_gamma   90.00
#
_symmetry.space_group_name_H-M   'P 1'
#
loop_
_entity.id
_entity.type
_entity.pdbx_description
1 polymer ?
#
loop_
_entity_poly.entity_id
_entity_poly.type
_entity_poly.pdbx_seq_one_letter_code
_entity_poly.pdbx_strand_id
1 'polypeptide(L)'
;MELLLSFRCRPFPLAFGSVSSLIIISFLSCSVFGAKRIPRNETDRLTLLEFKASLSYPLGVLRSWNTIIHYCQWYGVTCGPRHRRVTVLDLQSQNLGGIISPSIGNLTFLRVLNLQNNSFHSRIPPEVGHLYRLRVLHLNNNSLDGPIPPSLSRCFNLVILHVNKMNELFTVGIANNHLGGQQVGGLNFLCTLTNSTKLESLQFKLNNFEGNIPECISNMSTTLMTFSSGENMISGGLPGTIGNLINLELFFVEGNNISGNIPSEIGNLARLKQLYLGRNEFSEEIPHTMGNLSKLIHLSLRSNSLQGAIPSSLSKCQSLLLLDLAGNKLSGAIPPEIMEISSLSIYADFSSNNLTGKLPMEVGNLKNLGALLLQDTRISGEIPSSLGSCIMMENLYMQDNLFEGLIPSTLSNLKGIQELNLSNNMLSGKISKFLEGLNLTSLGLALNEFEGAIPIGGVFRNTVVAVKVLNLMRYGAAKSFISECEALRNIRHRNLVKVITACSGTDSQGNDFKALIYEFMVNGILDGWLHLVVETIEMEEEAPRQLNLLQRLNIAIDVASALDYLHNQCNVPIVHCDLKPSNVLLDDEMTAHEGDFGLVRFMPEATKESVVDPSSSISVKGSFGYIAPEYGAGGDVSTHGDVYSYGILVLEMFTGKRRTDEMFTDGLNLHLFANAALPEQISQVIDSFLLQECRGMESSSNNIRSRRHRNKFQKIQECLVSIIRQGVVCSSECPQDRMNVADVAATLRVIQKELLQAVNQ
;
A
#
# COMPACT_ATOMS: atom_id res chain seq x y z
N MET A 1 71.09 -15.19 1.86
CA MET A 1 71.13 -16.06 0.65
C MET A 1 70.07 -15.52 -0.28
N GLU A 2 70.47 -14.59 -1.16
CA GLU A 2 70.77 -14.81 -2.59
C GLU A 2 69.50 -14.60 -3.44
N LEU A 3 69.44 -13.83 -4.53
CA LEU A 3 70.40 -12.98 -5.25
C LEU A 3 69.62 -12.17 -6.33
N LEU A 4 70.20 -11.03 -6.76
CA LEU A 4 70.04 -10.30 -8.06
C LEU A 4 68.76 -9.44 -8.25
N LEU A 5 68.76 -8.17 -8.68
CA LEU A 5 69.74 -7.25 -9.29
C LEU A 5 69.33 -5.79 -8.97
N SER A 6 70.32 -4.89 -8.83
CA SER A 6 70.19 -3.54 -8.25
C SER A 6 70.36 -2.38 -9.25
N PHE A 7 69.47 -1.38 -9.09
CA PHE A 7 69.68 0.08 -9.01
C PHE A 7 70.54 0.90 -10.00
N ARG A 8 69.84 1.89 -10.60
CA ARG A 8 70.07 3.36 -10.70
C ARG A 8 71.51 3.92 -10.74
N CYS A 9 71.74 4.88 -11.66
CA CYS A 9 71.83 6.33 -11.35
C CYS A 9 72.17 7.18 -12.60
N ARG A 10 71.63 8.41 -12.66
CA ARG A 10 72.04 9.52 -13.56
C ARG A 10 73.31 10.20 -13.01
N PRO A 11 74.08 10.98 -13.82
CA PRO A 11 73.90 12.44 -13.86
C PRO A 11 74.17 13.15 -15.22
N PHE A 12 73.85 14.44 -15.28
CA PHE A 12 73.96 15.48 -16.33
C PHE A 12 75.41 15.82 -16.78
N PRO A 13 75.69 16.47 -17.96
CA PRO A 13 75.62 17.94 -18.10
C PRO A 13 75.34 18.60 -19.49
N LEU A 14 74.93 19.87 -19.38
CA LEU A 14 74.89 21.11 -20.21
C LEU A 14 75.49 21.27 -21.65
N ALA A 15 74.66 21.90 -22.52
CA ALA A 15 74.82 23.19 -23.25
C ALA A 15 75.41 23.36 -24.69
N PHE A 16 74.83 24.37 -25.38
CA PHE A 16 75.10 25.05 -26.68
C PHE A 16 74.66 24.34 -27.98
N GLY A 17 73.97 24.94 -28.97
CA GLY A 17 73.42 26.29 -29.21
C GLY A 17 73.06 26.46 -30.71
N SER A 18 72.11 27.37 -31.03
CA SER A 18 71.82 28.07 -32.31
C SER A 18 70.42 27.92 -32.96
N VAL A 19 69.56 28.90 -32.61
CA VAL A 19 68.64 29.77 -33.41
C VAL A 19 68.49 29.41 -34.90
N SER A 20 67.30 29.22 -35.51
CA SER A 20 66.20 30.18 -35.70
C SER A 20 65.08 29.57 -36.55
N SER A 21 63.80 29.78 -36.19
CA SER A 21 62.71 30.23 -37.08
C SER A 21 61.33 30.15 -36.40
N LEU A 22 60.86 31.31 -35.94
CA LEU A 22 59.50 31.86 -36.06
C LEU A 22 58.27 30.97 -35.75
N ILE A 23 57.68 31.14 -34.55
CA ILE A 23 56.22 31.28 -34.41
C ILE A 23 55.92 32.51 -33.54
N ILE A 24 55.16 33.42 -34.13
CA ILE A 24 54.80 34.74 -33.64
C ILE A 24 53.70 34.64 -32.56
N ILE A 25 53.97 35.33 -31.46
CA ILE A 25 53.04 35.74 -30.42
C ILE A 25 52.04 36.75 -31.00
N SER A 26 50.74 36.55 -30.77
CA SER A 26 49.76 37.65 -30.81
C SER A 26 49.19 37.90 -29.41
N PHE A 27 49.90 38.75 -28.67
CA PHE A 27 49.31 39.59 -27.64
C PHE A 27 48.90 40.91 -28.31
N LEU A 28 47.60 41.18 -28.35
CA LEU A 28 47.03 42.53 -28.45
C LEU A 28 46.17 42.70 -27.19
N SER A 29 46.78 43.22 -26.14
CA SER A 29 46.62 44.61 -25.70
C SER A 29 45.19 44.97 -25.34
N CYS A 30 44.96 44.82 -24.04
CA CYS A 30 44.13 45.67 -23.21
C CYS A 30 44.14 47.13 -23.70
N SER A 31 43.12 47.52 -24.46
CA SER A 31 42.62 48.89 -24.38
C SER A 31 41.74 48.95 -23.14
N VAL A 32 42.21 49.66 -22.12
CA VAL A 32 41.40 50.15 -21.01
C VAL A 32 40.27 50.98 -21.62
N PHE A 33 39.14 50.33 -21.93
CA PHE A 33 37.88 51.03 -22.00
C PHE A 33 37.55 51.41 -20.57
N GLY A 34 37.85 52.67 -20.23
CA GLY A 34 37.33 53.28 -19.03
C GLY A 34 35.85 52.92 -18.93
N ALA A 35 35.45 52.32 -17.81
CA ALA A 35 34.09 51.97 -17.53
C ALA A 35 33.22 53.21 -17.81
N LYS A 36 32.50 53.20 -18.94
CA LYS A 36 31.40 54.13 -19.16
C LYS A 36 30.50 53.90 -17.97
N ARG A 37 30.37 54.92 -17.10
CA ARG A 37 29.32 54.98 -16.09
C ARG A 37 28.00 54.83 -16.84
N ILE A 38 27.48 53.61 -16.86
CA ILE A 38 26.11 53.32 -17.28
C ILE A 38 25.23 54.22 -16.39
N PRO A 39 24.30 55.01 -16.96
CA PRO A 39 23.40 55.81 -16.16
C PRO A 39 22.77 54.91 -15.09
N ARG A 40 22.79 55.31 -13.81
CA ARG A 40 22.32 54.50 -12.65
C ARG A 40 20.87 53.97 -12.79
N ASN A 41 20.12 54.40 -13.82
CA ASN A 41 18.77 53.98 -14.17
C ASN A 41 18.67 52.90 -15.28
N GLU A 42 19.76 52.54 -15.97
CA GLU A 42 19.73 51.50 -17.03
C GLU A 42 20.14 50.12 -16.52
N THR A 43 20.84 50.03 -15.37
CA THR A 43 21.34 48.77 -14.81
C THR A 43 20.22 47.75 -14.56
N ASP A 44 19.12 48.17 -13.93
CA ASP A 44 18.00 47.26 -13.64
C ASP A 44 17.35 46.72 -14.92
N ARG A 45 17.22 47.57 -15.95
CA ARG A 45 16.68 47.18 -17.26
C ARG A 45 17.54 46.10 -17.91
N LEU A 46 18.86 46.32 -17.94
CA LEU A 46 19.82 45.36 -18.52
C LEU A 46 19.82 44.04 -17.74
N THR A 47 19.82 44.11 -16.40
CA THR A 47 19.74 42.94 -15.53
C THR A 47 18.47 42.13 -15.77
N LEU A 48 17.30 42.78 -15.90
CA LEU A 48 16.06 42.07 -16.21
C LEU A 48 16.07 41.44 -17.61
N LEU A 49 16.68 42.09 -18.61
CA LEU A 49 16.82 41.49 -19.95
C LEU A 49 17.76 40.28 -19.94
N GLU A 50 18.85 40.34 -19.18
CA GLU A 50 19.76 39.22 -18.98
C GLU A 50 19.09 38.07 -18.22
N PHE A 51 18.30 38.39 -17.19
CA PHE A 51 17.45 37.42 -16.50
C PHE A 51 16.45 36.78 -17.48
N LYS A 52 15.75 37.57 -18.31
CA LYS A 52 14.83 37.05 -19.34
C LYS A 52 15.52 36.12 -20.34
N ALA A 53 16.77 36.40 -20.69
CA ALA A 53 17.54 35.57 -21.61
C ALA A 53 17.92 34.20 -21.02
N SER A 54 17.92 34.05 -19.69
CA SER A 54 18.19 32.77 -19.03
C SER A 54 16.95 31.90 -18.80
N LEU A 55 15.76 32.36 -19.23
CA LEU A 55 14.49 31.68 -19.04
C LEU A 55 14.11 30.80 -20.24
N SER A 56 13.41 29.72 -19.95
CA SER A 56 12.79 28.81 -20.92
C SER A 56 11.26 28.96 -20.93
N TYR A 57 10.62 28.47 -22.00
CA TYR A 57 9.19 28.65 -22.33
C TYR A 57 8.20 28.39 -21.16
N PRO A 58 7.02 29.07 -21.17
CA PRO A 58 6.54 30.00 -22.18
C PRO A 58 6.93 31.46 -21.88
N LEU A 59 7.76 32.04 -22.77
CA LEU A 59 8.18 33.45 -22.67
C LEU A 59 7.05 34.46 -22.99
N GLY A 60 5.88 33.98 -23.44
CA GLY A 60 4.72 34.81 -23.76
C GLY A 60 4.21 35.63 -22.57
N VAL A 61 4.40 35.11 -21.35
CA VAL A 61 4.12 35.82 -20.09
C VAL A 61 4.95 37.11 -19.97
N LEU A 62 6.16 37.12 -20.55
CA LEU A 62 7.11 38.24 -20.53
C LEU A 62 7.01 39.13 -21.78
N ARG A 63 5.85 39.16 -22.45
CA ARG A 63 5.63 40.00 -23.65
C ARG A 63 5.82 41.50 -23.36
N SER A 64 5.47 41.95 -22.16
CA SER A 64 5.66 43.34 -21.76
C SER A 64 7.14 43.72 -21.61
N TRP A 65 8.04 42.74 -21.47
CA TRP A 65 9.48 42.96 -21.29
C TRP A 65 10.13 43.25 -22.65
N ASN A 66 9.95 44.48 -23.13
CA ASN A 66 10.42 44.94 -24.43
C ASN A 66 11.01 46.36 -24.35
N THR A 67 11.57 46.85 -25.44
CA THR A 67 12.26 48.14 -25.51
C THR A 67 11.34 49.36 -25.51
N ILE A 68 10.03 49.16 -25.68
CA ILE A 68 9.03 50.23 -25.82
C ILE A 68 8.44 50.58 -24.44
N ILE A 69 8.21 49.60 -23.59
CA ILE A 69 7.60 49.76 -22.27
C ILE A 69 8.69 49.96 -21.21
N HIS A 70 8.54 50.96 -20.34
CA HIS A 70 9.46 51.19 -19.22
C HIS A 70 9.45 49.98 -18.25
N TYR A 71 10.62 49.51 -17.81
CA TYR A 71 10.75 48.25 -17.05
C TYR A 71 9.93 48.19 -15.75
N CYS A 72 9.65 49.33 -15.11
CA CYS A 72 8.76 49.39 -13.94
C CYS A 72 7.27 49.08 -14.23
N GLN A 73 6.89 48.96 -15.50
CA GLN A 73 5.55 48.56 -15.95
C GLN A 73 5.56 47.14 -16.55
N TRP A 74 6.68 46.44 -16.48
CA TRP A 74 6.75 45.06 -16.93
C TRP A 74 6.01 44.15 -15.97
N TYR A 75 5.36 43.12 -16.52
CA TYR A 75 4.70 42.08 -15.73
C TYR A 75 5.65 41.51 -14.68
N GLY A 76 5.18 41.43 -13.44
CA GLY A 76 5.96 40.94 -12.30
C GLY A 76 7.00 41.92 -11.73
N VAL A 77 7.20 43.09 -12.32
CA VAL A 77 8.22 44.06 -11.86
C VAL A 77 7.56 45.23 -11.15
N THR A 78 7.95 45.49 -9.89
CA THR A 78 7.57 46.72 -9.17
C THR A 78 8.80 47.53 -8.83
N CYS A 79 8.76 48.83 -9.08
CA CYS A 79 9.82 49.77 -8.72
C CYS A 79 9.46 50.64 -7.51
N GLY A 80 10.47 51.03 -6.74
CA GLY A 80 10.29 51.96 -5.64
C GLY A 80 9.90 53.37 -6.10
N PRO A 81 9.00 54.06 -5.38
CA PRO A 81 8.36 55.30 -5.85
C PRO A 81 9.31 56.48 -6.01
N ARG A 82 10.40 56.53 -5.23
CA ARG A 82 11.36 57.65 -5.24
C ARG A 82 12.53 57.45 -6.20
N HIS A 83 13.10 56.25 -6.19
CA HIS A 83 14.35 55.95 -6.89
C HIS A 83 14.14 55.21 -8.21
N ARG A 84 12.91 54.78 -8.52
CA ARG A 84 12.55 54.01 -9.72
C ARG A 84 13.43 52.78 -9.96
N ARG A 85 13.97 52.21 -8.89
CA ARG A 85 14.74 50.95 -8.89
C ARG A 85 13.82 49.79 -8.56
N VAL A 86 14.08 48.63 -9.13
CA VAL A 86 13.28 47.42 -8.90
C VAL A 86 13.34 47.02 -7.43
N THR A 87 12.16 46.83 -6.82
CA THR A 87 11.97 46.44 -5.42
C THR A 87 11.24 45.12 -5.27
N VAL A 88 10.43 44.72 -6.26
CA VAL A 88 9.75 43.41 -6.30
C VAL A 88 9.94 42.81 -7.68
N LEU A 89 10.30 41.54 -7.72
CA LEU A 89 10.22 40.68 -8.88
C LEU A 89 9.36 39.47 -8.50
N ASP A 90 8.13 39.42 -8.99
CA ASP A 90 7.19 38.33 -8.77
C ASP A 90 6.77 37.71 -10.10
N LEU A 91 7.21 36.47 -10.32
CA LEU A 91 6.91 35.67 -11.50
C LEU A 91 6.38 34.29 -11.09
N GLN A 92 5.65 34.20 -9.97
CA GLN A 92 5.12 32.94 -9.47
C GLN A 92 4.07 32.30 -10.40
N SER A 93 4.03 30.97 -10.45
CA SER A 93 2.99 30.19 -11.16
C SER A 93 2.86 30.54 -12.65
N GLN A 94 3.98 30.83 -13.32
CA GLN A 94 4.01 31.24 -14.74
C GLN A 94 4.52 30.13 -15.68
N ASN A 95 4.79 28.93 -15.15
CA ASN A 95 5.37 27.81 -15.88
C ASN A 95 6.72 28.15 -16.56
N LEU A 96 7.48 29.09 -15.97
CA LEU A 96 8.77 29.53 -16.50
C LEU A 96 9.86 28.49 -16.20
N GLY A 97 10.65 28.11 -17.19
CA GLY A 97 11.81 27.24 -17.00
C GLY A 97 13.16 27.99 -17.06
N GLY A 98 14.26 27.24 -17.05
CA GLY A 98 15.62 27.78 -17.20
C GLY A 98 16.35 27.96 -15.87
N ILE A 99 17.35 28.84 -15.84
CA ILE A 99 18.18 29.09 -14.65
C ILE A 99 17.90 30.47 -14.04
N ILE A 100 18.11 30.60 -12.73
CA ILE A 100 18.18 31.91 -12.08
C ILE A 100 19.51 32.56 -12.48
N SER A 101 19.46 33.58 -13.34
CA SER A 101 20.68 34.27 -13.83
C SER A 101 21.47 34.90 -12.66
N PRO A 102 22.81 34.72 -12.60
CA PRO A 102 23.68 35.40 -11.63
C PRO A 102 23.53 36.93 -11.64
N SER A 103 23.16 37.50 -12.79
CA SER A 103 22.91 38.93 -12.95
C SER A 103 21.85 39.48 -11.99
N ILE A 104 20.96 38.62 -11.46
CA ILE A 104 19.93 39.01 -10.50
C ILE A 104 20.50 39.76 -9.29
N GLY A 105 21.74 39.46 -8.88
CA GLY A 105 22.45 40.15 -7.80
C GLY A 105 22.69 41.65 -8.04
N ASN A 106 22.57 42.12 -9.29
CA ASN A 106 22.70 43.54 -9.63
C ASN A 106 21.45 44.37 -9.30
N LEU A 107 20.30 43.73 -9.01
CA LEU A 107 19.08 44.41 -8.55
C LEU A 107 19.19 44.83 -7.07
N THR A 108 20.16 45.68 -6.74
CA THR A 108 20.55 46.04 -5.36
C THR A 108 19.45 46.66 -4.47
N PHE A 109 18.30 47.02 -5.04
CA PHE A 109 17.13 47.54 -4.31
C PHE A 109 16.03 46.50 -4.08
N LEU A 110 16.20 45.28 -4.59
CA LEU A 110 15.22 44.20 -4.51
C LEU A 110 14.92 43.85 -3.05
N ARG A 111 13.64 43.72 -2.75
CA ARG A 111 13.08 43.35 -1.44
C ARG A 111 12.33 42.04 -1.51
N VAL A 112 11.69 41.75 -2.64
CA VAL A 112 10.92 40.51 -2.85
C VAL A 112 11.38 39.87 -4.14
N LEU A 113 11.84 38.63 -4.06
CA LEU A 113 12.08 37.74 -5.18
C LEU A 113 11.16 36.53 -5.04
N ASN A 114 10.12 36.46 -5.86
CA ASN A 114 9.14 35.39 -5.84
C ASN A 114 9.11 34.67 -7.20
N LEU A 115 9.66 33.45 -7.23
CA LEU A 115 9.74 32.60 -8.41
C LEU A 115 9.06 31.23 -8.17
N GLN A 116 8.22 31.11 -7.15
CA GLN A 116 7.61 29.83 -6.77
C GLN A 116 6.67 29.26 -7.84
N ASN A 117 6.44 27.95 -7.82
CA ASN A 117 5.58 27.22 -8.76
C ASN A 117 5.99 27.43 -10.22
N ASN A 118 7.24 27.12 -10.55
CA ASN A 118 7.78 27.21 -11.90
C ASN A 118 8.66 25.98 -12.17
N SER A 119 9.46 26.00 -13.24
CA SER A 119 10.37 24.93 -13.63
C SER A 119 11.83 25.41 -13.65
N PHE A 120 12.19 26.34 -12.77
CA PHE A 120 13.58 26.78 -12.62
C PHE A 120 14.45 25.61 -12.13
N HIS A 121 15.60 25.41 -12.75
CA HIS A 121 16.53 24.33 -12.41
C HIS A 121 17.95 24.85 -12.15
N SER A 122 18.87 23.95 -11.81
CA SER A 122 20.25 24.26 -11.41
C SER A 122 20.34 25.00 -10.06
N ARG A 123 21.56 25.45 -9.71
CA ARG A 123 21.89 26.06 -8.42
C ARG A 123 21.34 27.48 -8.26
N ILE A 124 21.05 27.83 -7.01
CA ILE A 124 20.82 29.23 -6.62
C ILE A 124 22.16 29.99 -6.78
N PRO A 125 22.22 31.09 -7.55
CA PRO A 125 23.47 31.81 -7.77
C PRO A 125 23.95 32.51 -6.47
N PRO A 126 25.24 32.41 -6.10
CA PRO A 126 25.79 33.11 -4.93
C PRO A 126 25.59 34.62 -4.94
N GLU A 127 25.42 35.23 -6.11
CA GLU A 127 25.15 36.64 -6.32
C GLU A 127 23.82 37.11 -5.70
N VAL A 128 22.88 36.21 -5.38
CA VAL A 128 21.69 36.54 -4.57
C VAL A 128 22.10 37.16 -3.22
N GLY A 129 23.27 36.79 -2.69
CA GLY A 129 23.85 37.39 -1.48
C GLY A 129 24.27 38.87 -1.63
N HIS A 130 24.26 39.44 -2.84
CA HIS A 130 24.47 40.89 -3.06
C HIS A 130 23.19 41.71 -2.84
N LEU A 131 22.04 41.05 -2.66
CA LEU A 131 20.75 41.69 -2.45
C LEU A 131 20.55 42.06 -0.97
N TYR A 132 21.37 42.99 -0.45
CA TYR A 132 21.40 43.39 0.97
C TYR A 132 20.06 43.92 1.53
N ARG A 133 19.10 44.21 0.66
CA ARG A 133 17.75 44.72 0.98
C ARG A 133 16.66 43.66 0.84
N LEU A 134 17.01 42.46 0.39
CA LEU A 134 16.10 41.35 0.19
C LEU A 134 15.44 40.99 1.52
N ARG A 135 14.12 40.81 1.48
CA ARG A 135 13.26 40.49 2.62
C ARG A 135 12.58 39.14 2.43
N VAL A 136 12.13 38.87 1.20
CA VAL A 136 11.38 37.66 0.82
C VAL A 136 12.10 36.96 -0.33
N LEU A 137 12.35 35.66 -0.15
CA LEU A 137 12.93 34.79 -1.16
C LEU A 137 12.09 33.51 -1.25
N HIS A 138 11.21 33.46 -2.25
CA HIS A 138 10.34 32.31 -2.51
C HIS A 138 10.76 31.61 -3.79
N LEU A 139 11.26 30.38 -3.63
CA LEU A 139 11.70 29.50 -4.70
C LEU A 139 10.99 28.12 -4.62
N ASN A 140 9.93 28.00 -3.83
CA ASN A 140 9.19 26.74 -3.64
C ASN A 140 8.70 26.14 -4.96
N ASN A 141 8.57 24.81 -5.04
CA ASN A 141 8.01 24.10 -6.19
C ASN A 141 8.73 24.48 -7.51
N ASN A 142 10.01 24.11 -7.58
CA ASN A 142 10.87 24.24 -8.76
C ASN A 142 11.76 22.99 -8.85
N SER A 143 12.73 22.96 -9.77
CA SER A 143 13.69 21.87 -9.95
C SER A 143 15.13 22.31 -9.61
N LEU A 144 15.29 23.23 -8.65
CA LEU A 144 16.60 23.77 -8.25
C LEU A 144 17.44 22.70 -7.56
N ASP A 145 18.77 22.70 -7.77
CA ASP A 145 19.70 21.71 -7.22
C ASP A 145 20.92 22.33 -6.52
N GLY A 146 21.76 21.51 -5.89
CA GLY A 146 23.01 21.93 -5.27
C GLY A 146 22.83 22.64 -3.91
N PRO A 147 23.92 23.18 -3.33
CA PRO A 147 23.92 23.71 -1.97
C PRO A 147 23.32 25.12 -1.89
N ILE A 148 22.82 25.46 -0.71
CA ILE A 148 22.40 26.84 -0.39
C ILE A 148 23.63 27.74 -0.31
N PRO A 149 23.69 28.84 -1.10
CA PRO A 149 24.86 29.71 -1.09
C PRO A 149 25.10 30.35 0.27
N PRO A 150 26.31 30.21 0.86
CA PRO A 150 26.65 30.86 2.14
C PRO A 150 26.53 32.39 2.09
N SER A 151 26.60 32.98 0.90
CA SER A 151 26.45 34.42 0.66
C SER A 151 25.07 34.96 1.03
N LEU A 152 24.03 34.11 1.18
CA LEU A 152 22.71 34.52 1.67
C LEU A 152 22.75 35.15 3.07
N SER A 153 23.75 34.80 3.88
CA SER A 153 24.00 35.42 5.19
C SER A 153 24.21 36.95 5.13
N ARG A 154 24.58 37.50 3.96
CA ARG A 154 24.80 38.94 3.76
C ARG A 154 23.50 39.72 3.55
N CYS A 155 22.37 39.04 3.35
CA CYS A 155 21.06 39.67 3.20
C CYS A 155 20.48 40.01 4.58
N PHE A 156 21.10 40.95 5.30
CA PHE A 156 20.78 41.32 6.70
C PHE A 156 19.34 41.80 6.93
N ASN A 157 18.62 42.14 5.86
CA ASN A 157 17.22 42.55 5.90
C ASN A 157 16.24 41.45 5.53
N LEU A 158 16.69 40.18 5.43
CA LEU A 158 15.81 39.00 5.41
C LEU A 158 15.02 38.99 6.72
N VAL A 159 13.82 39.57 6.67
CA VAL A 159 13.05 40.02 7.82
C VAL A 159 11.54 39.98 7.46
N ILE A 160 10.72 39.59 8.46
CA ILE A 160 9.48 40.22 9.00
C ILE A 160 8.16 39.40 8.90
N LEU A 161 7.46 39.23 10.03
CA LEU A 161 6.01 39.39 10.35
C LEU A 161 5.06 38.18 10.32
N HIS A 162 4.54 37.86 11.52
CA HIS A 162 3.40 36.99 11.81
C HIS A 162 2.00 37.67 11.67
N VAL A 163 1.03 36.84 11.28
CA VAL A 163 -0.30 36.57 11.89
C VAL A 163 -1.46 36.57 10.89
N ASN A 164 -2.07 35.39 10.75
CA ASN A 164 -3.47 35.05 10.44
C ASN A 164 -4.26 35.87 9.41
N LYS A 165 -4.88 35.11 8.51
CA LYS A 165 -5.71 35.46 7.34
C LYS A 165 -4.90 35.74 6.08
N MET A 166 -4.98 34.77 5.16
CA MET A 166 -5.02 34.95 3.71
C MET A 166 -4.50 36.32 3.25
N ASN A 167 -3.19 36.43 3.05
CA ASN A 167 -2.51 37.21 2.00
C ASN A 167 -1.00 37.26 2.28
N GLU A 168 -0.24 36.67 1.34
CA GLU A 168 1.17 36.88 1.01
C GLU A 168 2.20 36.97 2.16
N LEU A 169 2.92 35.87 2.34
CA LEU A 169 3.85 35.60 3.44
C LEU A 169 5.29 36.03 3.15
N PHE A 170 6.01 36.39 4.20
CA PHE A 170 7.43 36.71 4.22
C PHE A 170 8.20 35.47 4.70
N THR A 171 8.99 34.82 3.84
CA THR A 171 9.58 33.50 4.13
C THR A 171 10.86 33.29 3.31
N VAL A 172 11.80 32.49 3.81
CA VAL A 172 12.74 31.74 2.95
C VAL A 172 12.09 30.39 2.69
N GLY A 173 11.38 30.30 1.58
CA GLY A 173 10.70 29.10 1.13
C GLY A 173 11.47 28.53 -0.05
N ILE A 174 12.16 27.42 0.18
CA ILE A 174 12.86 26.66 -0.86
C ILE A 174 12.32 25.23 -0.96
N ALA A 175 11.12 25.00 -0.44
CA ALA A 175 10.52 23.67 -0.34
C ALA A 175 10.22 23.06 -1.71
N ASN A 176 10.21 21.73 -1.79
CA ASN A 176 9.90 20.99 -3.02
C ASN A 176 10.82 21.39 -4.18
N ASN A 177 12.10 21.11 -4.01
CA ASN A 177 13.18 21.25 -4.99
C ASN A 177 14.13 20.02 -4.86
N HIS A 178 15.27 20.04 -5.55
CA HIS A 178 16.34 19.04 -5.44
C HIS A 178 17.57 19.61 -4.70
N LEU A 179 17.37 20.60 -3.82
CA LEU A 179 18.47 21.29 -3.12
C LEU A 179 19.10 20.37 -2.07
N GLY A 180 20.42 20.41 -1.96
CA GLY A 180 21.20 19.46 -1.15
C GLY A 180 21.94 18.41 -2.01
N GLY A 181 22.41 17.33 -1.37
CA GLY A 181 23.15 16.22 -1.99
C GLY A 181 24.61 16.48 -2.39
N GLN A 182 25.44 15.45 -2.22
CA GLN A 182 26.83 15.24 -2.69
C GLN A 182 27.78 16.47 -2.79
N GLN A 183 28.70 16.54 -1.81
CA GLN A 183 29.90 17.37 -1.70
C GLN A 183 29.73 18.73 -0.97
N VAL A 184 30.14 18.73 0.31
CA VAL A 184 30.52 19.87 1.15
C VAL A 184 29.42 20.95 1.33
N GLY A 185 28.59 20.77 2.36
CA GLY A 185 27.70 21.86 2.80
C GLY A 185 26.61 21.48 3.79
N GLY A 186 26.07 20.25 3.73
CA GLY A 186 25.03 19.72 4.62
C GLY A 186 24.00 20.78 5.06
N LEU A 187 23.72 20.81 6.36
CA LEU A 187 22.95 21.86 7.02
C LEU A 187 23.80 23.05 7.54
N ASN A 188 25.06 23.18 7.13
CA ASN A 188 25.95 24.24 7.64
C ASN A 188 25.50 25.65 7.26
N PHE A 189 24.70 25.80 6.21
CA PHE A 189 24.11 27.09 5.84
C PHE A 189 23.24 27.64 6.99
N LEU A 190 22.66 26.80 7.84
CA LEU A 190 21.91 27.22 9.03
C LEU A 190 22.78 28.07 9.95
N CYS A 191 24.05 27.71 10.15
CA CYS A 191 24.97 28.51 10.96
C CYS A 191 25.26 29.86 10.33
N THR A 192 25.29 29.95 9.00
CA THR A 192 25.50 31.23 8.31
C THR A 192 24.29 32.16 8.43
N LEU A 193 23.09 31.59 8.57
CA LEU A 193 21.83 32.34 8.75
C LEU A 193 21.67 32.89 10.17
N THR A 194 22.46 32.46 11.15
CA THR A 194 22.37 32.94 12.55
C THR A 194 22.59 34.46 12.69
N ASN A 195 23.29 35.08 11.74
CA ASN A 195 23.47 36.53 11.67
C ASN A 195 22.19 37.29 11.29
N SER A 196 21.13 36.59 10.84
CA SER A 196 19.85 37.21 10.55
C SER A 196 19.05 37.39 11.84
N THR A 197 19.11 38.59 12.43
CA THR A 197 18.46 38.93 13.70
C THR A 197 16.94 39.02 13.64
N LYS A 198 16.33 38.70 12.49
CA LYS A 198 14.89 38.84 12.29
C LYS A 198 14.25 37.73 11.45
N LEU A 199 14.90 36.57 11.38
CA LEU A 199 14.40 35.39 10.67
C LEU A 199 13.36 34.65 11.54
N GLU A 200 12.10 34.65 11.12
CA GLU A 200 10.99 34.04 11.87
C GLU A 200 10.55 32.67 11.32
N SER A 201 10.69 32.44 10.01
CA SER A 201 10.25 31.21 9.36
C SER A 201 11.30 30.68 8.40
N LEU A 202 11.69 29.43 8.61
CA LEU A 202 12.63 28.71 7.76
C LEU A 202 11.99 27.42 7.24
N GLN A 203 11.76 27.37 5.92
CA GLN A 203 11.02 26.27 5.28
C GLN A 203 11.79 25.71 4.07
N PHE A 204 12.28 24.50 4.23
CA PHE A 204 13.07 23.81 3.20
C PHE A 204 12.71 22.32 3.09
N LYS A 205 11.48 21.96 3.48
CA LYS A 205 10.93 20.61 3.34
C LYS A 205 10.94 20.10 1.89
N LEU A 206 10.85 18.79 1.67
CA LEU A 206 10.82 18.17 0.33
C LEU A 206 12.04 18.57 -0.50
N ASN A 207 13.23 18.20 -0.05
CA ASN A 207 14.50 18.47 -0.70
C ASN A 207 15.48 17.29 -0.46
N ASN A 208 16.73 17.45 -0.88
CA ASN A 208 17.79 16.46 -0.73
C ASN A 208 18.81 16.85 0.36
N PHE A 209 18.41 17.61 1.38
CA PHE A 209 19.33 18.04 2.44
C PHE A 209 19.79 16.85 3.30
N GLU A 210 21.09 16.77 3.55
CA GLU A 210 21.76 15.72 4.33
C GLU A 210 22.54 16.29 5.52
N GLY A 211 22.97 15.41 6.43
CA GLY A 211 23.76 15.74 7.61
C GLY A 211 22.90 16.15 8.80
N ASN A 212 23.57 16.61 9.88
CA ASN A 212 22.94 16.80 11.18
C ASN A 212 22.44 18.23 11.37
N ILE A 213 21.33 18.39 12.12
CA ILE A 213 20.88 19.70 12.58
C ILE A 213 21.97 20.28 13.52
N PRO A 214 22.63 21.39 13.16
CA PRO A 214 23.75 21.92 13.93
C PRO A 214 23.28 22.70 15.16
N GLU A 215 24.05 22.64 16.26
CA GLU A 215 23.72 23.34 17.52
C GLU A 215 23.58 24.86 17.37
N CYS A 216 24.24 25.44 16.38
CA CYS A 216 24.17 26.87 16.07
C CYS A 216 22.75 27.34 15.73
N ILE A 217 21.82 26.43 15.41
CA ILE A 217 20.39 26.76 15.22
C ILE A 217 19.81 27.50 16.44
N SER A 218 20.30 27.17 17.64
CA SER A 218 19.90 27.80 18.89
C SER A 218 20.22 29.29 18.97
N ASN A 219 21.15 29.79 18.16
CA ASN A 219 21.46 31.23 18.08
C ASN A 219 20.32 32.05 17.45
N MET A 220 19.33 31.40 16.82
CA MET A 220 18.10 32.03 16.32
C MET A 220 16.99 32.11 17.38
N SER A 221 17.30 31.76 18.64
CA SER A 221 16.41 31.59 19.80
C SER A 221 15.29 32.62 19.97
N THR A 222 15.60 33.89 19.73
CA THR A 222 14.66 35.00 19.96
C THR A 222 13.80 35.35 18.75
N THR A 223 14.04 34.73 17.60
CA THR A 223 13.43 35.13 16.32
C THR A 223 12.63 34.02 15.68
N LEU A 224 13.12 32.78 15.71
CA LEU A 224 12.56 31.69 14.94
C LEU A 224 11.24 31.18 15.56
N MET A 225 10.17 31.21 14.77
CA MET A 225 8.83 30.76 15.13
C MET A 225 8.40 29.52 14.34
N THR A 226 8.93 29.33 13.13
CA THR A 226 8.63 28.17 12.29
C THR A 226 9.93 27.58 11.77
N PHE A 227 10.13 26.29 12.01
CA PHE A 227 11.18 25.50 11.39
C PHE A 227 10.57 24.27 10.74
N SER A 228 10.66 24.20 9.40
CA SER A 228 10.10 23.11 8.60
C SER A 228 11.16 22.56 7.65
N SER A 229 11.67 21.38 7.98
CA SER A 229 12.72 20.67 7.23
C SER A 229 12.35 19.22 6.92
N GLY A 230 11.07 18.86 7.04
CA GLY A 230 10.61 17.48 6.80
C GLY A 230 10.78 17.01 5.35
N GLU A 231 10.64 15.71 5.10
CA GLU A 231 10.82 15.07 3.79
C GLU A 231 12.19 15.45 3.16
N ASN A 232 13.27 15.13 3.88
CA ASN A 232 14.67 15.31 3.47
C ASN A 232 15.48 14.06 3.88
N MET A 233 16.81 14.09 3.76
CA MET A 233 17.72 13.04 4.21
C MET A 233 18.55 13.47 5.43
N ILE A 234 17.98 14.33 6.30
CA ILE A 234 18.65 14.85 7.50
C ILE A 234 18.85 13.70 8.48
N SER A 235 20.04 13.58 9.07
CA SER A 235 20.40 12.46 9.94
C SER A 235 21.05 12.89 11.25
N GLY A 236 21.41 11.92 12.09
CA GLY A 236 21.99 12.16 13.41
C GLY A 236 20.95 12.60 14.44
N GLY A 237 21.42 13.01 15.63
CA GLY A 237 20.56 13.37 16.76
C GLY A 237 20.01 14.80 16.70
N LEU A 238 18.84 15.01 17.33
CA LEU A 238 18.32 16.35 17.56
C LEU A 238 19.11 17.03 18.69
N PRO A 239 19.75 18.19 18.46
CA PRO A 239 20.58 18.82 19.50
C PRO A 239 19.72 19.33 20.66
N GLY A 240 20.15 19.11 21.90
CA GLY A 240 19.45 19.61 23.09
C GLY A 240 19.30 21.14 23.12
N THR A 241 20.20 21.86 22.44
CA THR A 241 20.12 23.32 22.28
C THR A 241 18.88 23.78 21.50
N ILE A 242 18.13 22.88 20.85
CA ILE A 242 16.84 23.18 20.24
C ILE A 242 15.85 23.78 21.25
N GLY A 243 15.94 23.41 22.53
CA GLY A 243 15.12 23.96 23.61
C GLY A 243 15.28 25.46 23.85
N ASN A 244 16.32 26.09 23.28
CA ASN A 244 16.53 27.53 23.36
C ASN A 244 15.64 28.32 22.37
N LEU A 245 14.97 27.66 21.43
CA LEU A 245 14.08 28.30 20.45
C LEU A 245 12.72 28.70 21.05
N ILE A 246 12.73 29.50 22.11
CA ILE A 246 11.55 29.77 22.96
C ILE A 246 10.34 30.41 22.24
N ASN A 247 10.54 30.95 21.04
CA ASN A 247 9.49 31.52 20.20
C ASN A 247 8.90 30.54 19.17
N LEU A 248 9.43 29.33 19.09
CA LEU A 248 9.00 28.32 18.12
C LEU A 248 7.55 27.92 18.36
N GLU A 249 6.72 28.07 17.33
CA GLU A 249 5.32 27.65 17.28
C GLU A 249 5.12 26.38 16.45
N LEU A 250 5.95 26.18 15.41
CA LEU A 250 5.91 25.00 14.55
C LEU A 250 7.31 24.41 14.40
N PHE A 251 7.45 23.13 14.77
CA PHE A 251 8.63 22.32 14.53
C PHE A 251 8.25 21.09 13.71
N PHE A 252 8.65 21.07 12.44
CA PHE A 252 8.30 20.01 11.48
C PHE A 252 9.57 19.44 10.86
N VAL A 253 9.94 18.24 11.29
CA VAL A 253 11.11 17.49 10.77
C VAL A 253 10.72 16.07 10.33
N GLU A 254 9.42 15.81 10.19
CA GLU A 254 8.88 14.51 9.78
C GLU A 254 9.39 14.06 8.41
N GLY A 255 9.69 12.77 8.23
CA GLY A 255 10.20 12.22 6.98
C GLY A 255 11.68 12.51 6.78
N ASN A 256 12.51 12.14 7.74
CA ASN A 256 13.98 12.26 7.70
C ASN A 256 14.62 11.00 8.31
N ASN A 257 15.94 10.99 8.46
CA ASN A 257 16.74 9.93 9.10
C ASN A 257 17.28 10.36 10.48
N ILE A 258 16.55 11.23 11.21
CA ILE A 258 16.99 11.74 12.53
C ILE A 258 16.88 10.61 13.54
N SER A 259 17.96 10.31 14.25
CA SER A 259 18.09 9.17 15.16
C SER A 259 18.38 9.58 16.60
N GLY A 260 18.48 8.61 17.50
CA GLY A 260 18.76 8.86 18.92
C GLY A 260 17.52 9.26 19.72
N ASN A 261 17.70 10.05 20.78
CA ASN A 261 16.61 10.48 21.65
C ASN A 261 15.99 11.80 21.20
N ILE A 262 14.74 12.01 21.61
CA ILE A 262 14.18 13.36 21.64
C ILE A 262 14.71 14.04 22.91
N PRO A 263 15.45 15.17 22.81
CA PRO A 263 16.04 15.84 23.96
C PRO A 263 14.96 16.37 24.91
N SER A 264 15.20 16.25 26.21
CA SER A 264 14.26 16.70 27.25
C SER A 264 13.99 18.21 27.20
N GLU A 265 14.95 18.97 26.70
CA GLU A 265 14.91 20.42 26.48
C GLU A 265 13.82 20.83 25.50
N ILE A 266 13.26 19.91 24.71
CA ILE A 266 12.07 20.19 23.88
C ILE A 266 10.92 20.75 24.72
N GLY A 267 10.81 20.36 25.98
CA GLY A 267 9.81 20.86 26.93
C GLY A 267 9.96 22.34 27.30
N ASN A 268 11.07 22.99 26.94
CA ASN A 268 11.29 24.43 27.16
C ASN A 268 10.56 25.31 26.13
N LEU A 269 10.06 24.72 25.04
CA LEU A 269 9.41 25.42 23.93
C LEU A 269 7.96 25.81 24.27
N ALA A 270 7.76 26.65 25.27
CA ALA A 270 6.44 27.00 25.83
C ALA A 270 5.44 27.65 24.84
N ARG A 271 5.89 28.04 23.63
CA ARG A 271 5.06 28.59 22.56
C ARG A 271 4.69 27.58 21.47
N LEU A 272 5.23 26.37 21.55
CA LEU A 272 5.06 25.35 20.53
C LEU A 272 3.59 24.90 20.44
N LYS A 273 3.04 24.97 19.23
CA LYS A 273 1.68 24.57 18.89
C LYS A 273 1.66 23.29 18.07
N GLN A 274 2.69 23.07 17.25
CA GLN A 274 2.74 21.94 16.32
C GLN A 274 4.11 21.29 16.37
N LEU A 275 4.14 20.01 16.73
CA LEU A 275 5.35 19.20 16.81
C LEU A 275 5.18 17.94 15.96
N TYR A 276 5.90 17.87 14.85
CA TYR A 276 5.89 16.75 13.91
C TYR A 276 7.29 16.16 13.79
N LEU A 277 7.50 15.02 14.45
CA LEU A 277 8.76 14.27 14.48
C LEU A 277 8.60 12.87 13.82
N GLY A 278 7.45 12.60 13.20
CA GLY A 278 7.15 11.28 12.65
C GLY A 278 8.09 10.84 11.53
N ARG A 279 8.03 9.56 11.12
CA ARG A 279 8.81 8.99 10.01
C ARG A 279 10.30 9.36 10.11
N ASN A 280 10.90 9.00 11.23
CA ASN A 280 12.32 9.20 11.57
C ASN A 280 12.86 7.93 12.26
N GLU A 281 14.06 8.01 12.83
CA GLU A 281 14.76 6.90 13.49
C GLU A 281 14.91 7.14 15.01
N PHE A 282 14.05 7.96 15.64
CA PHE A 282 14.11 8.17 17.09
C PHE A 282 13.88 6.87 17.86
N SER A 283 14.74 6.51 18.83
CA SER A 283 14.77 5.17 19.42
C SER A 283 14.58 5.09 20.94
N GLU A 284 14.69 6.20 21.64
CA GLU A 284 14.57 6.24 23.12
C GLU A 284 13.14 6.53 23.58
N GLU A 285 12.95 6.76 24.89
CA GLU A 285 11.65 7.08 25.47
C GLU A 285 11.13 8.47 25.07
N ILE A 286 9.80 8.63 25.08
CA ILE A 286 9.16 9.94 24.95
C ILE A 286 9.48 10.76 26.22
N PRO A 287 10.09 11.96 26.12
CA PRO A 287 10.43 12.76 27.29
C PRO A 287 9.18 13.23 28.06
N HIS A 288 9.14 12.99 29.37
CA HIS A 288 8.08 13.49 30.25
C HIS A 288 7.95 15.02 30.23
N THR A 289 9.04 15.73 29.88
CA THR A 289 9.05 17.19 29.73
C THR A 289 8.17 17.69 28.58
N MET A 290 7.78 16.84 27.63
CA MET A 290 6.79 17.20 26.60
C MET A 290 5.45 17.62 27.21
N GLY A 291 5.11 17.14 28.42
CA GLY A 291 3.94 17.60 29.16
C GLY A 291 3.98 19.10 29.53
N ASN A 292 5.12 19.78 29.42
CA ASN A 292 5.21 21.22 29.67
C ASN A 292 4.72 22.07 28.49
N LEU A 293 4.47 21.45 27.33
CA LEU A 293 4.04 22.12 26.09
C LEU A 293 2.53 22.42 26.12
N SER A 294 2.08 23.23 27.08
CA SER A 294 0.64 23.52 27.32
C SER A 294 -0.13 24.13 26.14
N LYS A 295 0.56 24.71 25.16
CA LYS A 295 -0.02 25.29 23.93
C LYS A 295 -0.05 24.33 22.75
N LEU A 296 0.41 23.09 22.93
CA LEU A 296 0.51 22.10 21.87
C LEU A 296 -0.89 21.70 21.38
N ILE A 297 -1.10 21.82 20.08
CA ILE A 297 -2.34 21.53 19.35
C ILE A 297 -2.19 20.21 18.60
N HIS A 298 -1.05 20.00 17.93
CA HIS A 298 -0.76 18.76 17.21
C HIS A 298 0.57 18.16 17.69
N LEU A 299 0.54 16.87 18.01
CA LEU A 299 1.71 16.06 18.32
C LEU A 299 1.71 14.82 17.44
N SER A 300 2.71 14.67 16.58
CA SER A 300 2.96 13.43 15.85
C SER A 300 4.38 12.93 16.04
N LEU A 301 4.49 11.73 16.58
CA LEU A 301 5.72 10.96 16.78
C LEU A 301 5.69 9.64 15.97
N ARG A 302 4.74 9.51 15.03
CA ARG A 302 4.44 8.27 14.32
C ARG A 302 5.64 7.67 13.57
N SER A 303 5.65 6.37 13.34
CA SER A 303 6.63 5.68 12.50
C SER A 303 8.08 6.01 12.90
N ASN A 304 8.42 5.72 14.16
CA ASN A 304 9.76 5.84 14.74
C ASN A 304 10.12 4.50 15.43
N SER A 305 11.22 4.48 16.17
CA SER A 305 11.62 3.36 17.03
C SER A 305 11.45 3.67 18.53
N LEU A 306 10.60 4.62 18.91
CA LEU A 306 10.43 5.06 20.30
C LEU A 306 9.96 3.91 21.19
N GLN A 307 10.50 3.81 22.39
CA GLN A 307 10.25 2.72 23.33
C GLN A 307 9.80 3.22 24.71
N GLY A 308 9.61 2.30 25.65
CA GLY A 308 9.15 2.63 27.00
C GLY A 308 7.64 2.92 27.08
N ALA A 309 7.20 3.49 28.18
CA ALA A 309 5.78 3.80 28.43
C ALA A 309 5.38 5.18 27.88
N ILE A 310 4.10 5.33 27.54
CA ILE A 310 3.54 6.65 27.21
C ILE A 310 3.57 7.52 28.49
N PRO A 311 4.22 8.70 28.49
CA PRO A 311 4.29 9.54 29.67
C PRO A 311 2.93 10.16 30.01
N SER A 312 2.37 9.85 31.18
CA SER A 312 1.10 10.43 31.65
C SER A 312 1.12 11.96 31.72
N SER A 313 2.32 12.56 31.84
CA SER A 313 2.53 14.01 31.75
C SER A 313 1.99 14.67 30.47
N LEU A 314 1.84 13.93 29.37
CA LEU A 314 1.23 14.46 28.13
C LEU A 314 -0.23 14.91 28.36
N SER A 315 -0.90 14.41 29.41
CA SER A 315 -2.22 14.89 29.85
C SER A 315 -2.27 16.39 30.15
N LYS A 316 -1.13 17.03 30.46
CA LYS A 316 -1.05 18.48 30.70
C LYS A 316 -1.23 19.30 29.43
N CYS A 317 -1.10 18.71 28.23
CA CYS A 317 -1.29 19.37 26.95
C CYS A 317 -2.79 19.53 26.60
N GLN A 318 -3.51 20.32 27.38
CA GLN A 318 -4.98 20.48 27.29
C GLN A 318 -5.49 21.26 26.06
N SER A 319 -4.59 21.66 25.16
CA SER A 319 -4.93 22.27 23.86
C SER A 319 -4.86 21.27 22.69
N LEU A 320 -4.50 20.01 22.98
CA LEU A 320 -4.18 19.02 21.96
C LEU A 320 -5.45 18.56 21.25
N LEU A 321 -5.48 18.67 19.93
CA LEU A 321 -6.56 18.21 19.07
C LEU A 321 -6.23 16.88 18.38
N LEU A 322 -4.93 16.60 18.22
CA LEU A 322 -4.37 15.44 17.54
C LEU A 322 -3.18 14.87 18.32
N LEU A 323 -3.24 13.58 18.65
CA LEU A 323 -2.15 12.81 19.24
C LEU A 323 -1.86 11.59 18.39
N ASP A 324 -0.66 11.51 17.81
CA ASP A 324 -0.27 10.44 16.91
C ASP A 324 1.05 9.79 17.36
N LEU A 325 0.94 8.59 17.90
CA LEU A 325 2.05 7.79 18.43
C LEU A 325 2.24 6.48 17.65
N ALA A 326 1.56 6.33 16.51
CA ALA A 326 1.45 5.06 15.78
C ALA A 326 2.79 4.52 15.29
N GLY A 327 2.94 3.21 15.13
CA GLY A 327 4.12 2.61 14.50
C GLY A 327 5.42 2.85 15.25
N ASN A 328 5.43 2.52 16.55
CA ASN A 328 6.59 2.62 17.44
C ASN A 328 6.78 1.32 18.23
N LYS A 329 7.68 1.31 19.22
CA LYS A 329 7.91 0.20 20.15
C LYS A 329 7.40 0.53 21.56
N LEU A 330 6.41 1.42 21.68
CA LEU A 330 5.84 1.82 22.96
C LEU A 330 5.21 0.62 23.66
N SER A 331 5.32 0.56 24.98
CA SER A 331 4.93 -0.58 25.80
C SER A 331 4.23 -0.16 27.08
N GLY A 332 3.67 -1.12 27.81
CA GLY A 332 2.86 -0.84 29.00
C GLY A 332 1.45 -0.37 28.64
N ALA A 333 0.69 0.04 29.64
CA ALA A 333 -0.69 0.48 29.46
C ALA A 333 -0.79 1.91 28.95
N ILE A 334 -1.89 2.20 28.24
CA ILE A 334 -2.25 3.59 27.95
C ILE A 334 -2.63 4.26 29.28
N PRO A 335 -1.95 5.35 29.69
CA PRO A 335 -2.26 6.01 30.96
C PRO A 335 -3.69 6.60 30.94
N PRO A 336 -4.51 6.37 31.97
CA PRO A 336 -5.85 6.93 32.07
C PRO A 336 -5.90 8.45 31.87
N GLU A 337 -4.88 9.18 32.35
CA GLU A 337 -4.80 10.64 32.26
C GLU A 337 -4.74 11.14 30.81
N ILE A 338 -4.23 10.32 29.87
CA ILE A 338 -4.23 10.67 28.43
C ILE A 338 -5.66 10.72 27.88
N MET A 339 -6.54 9.89 28.43
CA MET A 339 -7.95 9.86 28.06
C MET A 339 -8.75 11.03 28.67
N GLU A 340 -8.13 11.86 29.51
CA GLU A 340 -8.74 13.07 30.07
C GLU A 340 -8.48 14.33 29.23
N ILE A 341 -7.72 14.23 28.13
CA ILE A 341 -7.45 15.34 27.21
C ILE A 341 -8.68 15.62 26.34
N SER A 342 -9.71 16.20 26.96
CA SER A 342 -11.03 16.45 26.34
C SER A 342 -11.03 17.39 25.12
N SER A 343 -9.91 18.06 24.86
CA SER A 343 -9.68 18.85 23.65
C SER A 343 -9.45 17.99 22.39
N LEU A 344 -9.07 16.72 22.56
CA LEU A 344 -8.86 15.81 21.44
C LEU A 344 -10.15 15.70 20.62
N SER A 345 -10.03 16.04 19.34
CA SER A 345 -11.18 16.17 18.45
C SER A 345 -10.93 15.66 17.04
N ILE A 346 -9.66 15.63 16.61
CA ILE A 346 -9.31 15.09 15.30
C ILE A 346 -9.12 13.57 15.43
N TYR A 347 -8.01 13.13 16.01
CA TYR A 347 -7.77 11.72 16.27
C TYR A 347 -6.75 11.49 17.40
N ALA A 348 -6.84 10.31 18.00
CA ALA A 348 -5.84 9.73 18.88
C ALA A 348 -5.41 8.37 18.29
N ASP A 349 -4.14 8.27 17.91
CA ASP A 349 -3.60 7.07 17.28
C ASP A 349 -2.47 6.47 18.11
N PHE A 350 -2.70 5.24 18.58
CA PHE A 350 -1.76 4.43 19.34
C PHE A 350 -1.39 3.13 18.62
N SER A 351 -1.85 2.95 17.38
CA SER A 351 -1.77 1.70 16.62
C SER A 351 -0.33 1.26 16.33
N SER A 352 -0.14 -0.03 16.01
CA SER A 352 1.15 -0.63 15.67
C SER A 352 2.21 -0.32 16.74
N ASN A 353 1.93 -0.73 17.97
CA ASN A 353 2.80 -0.60 19.14
C ASN A 353 2.72 -1.85 20.02
N ASN A 354 3.61 -1.97 21.00
CA ASN A 354 3.62 -3.07 21.97
C ASN A 354 2.82 -2.75 23.25
N LEU A 355 1.75 -1.96 23.13
CA LEU A 355 0.91 -1.53 24.26
C LEU A 355 0.10 -2.69 24.81
N THR A 356 -0.04 -2.75 26.14
CA THR A 356 -0.72 -3.83 26.88
C THR A 356 -1.77 -3.27 27.85
N GLY A 357 -2.39 -4.13 28.66
CA GLY A 357 -3.37 -3.70 29.64
C GLY A 357 -4.73 -3.37 29.01
N LYS A 358 -5.61 -2.70 29.77
CA LYS A 358 -6.98 -2.39 29.35
C LYS A 358 -7.08 -1.00 28.72
N LEU A 359 -8.06 -0.81 27.83
CA LEU A 359 -8.49 0.54 27.43
C LEU A 359 -9.12 1.25 28.65
N PRO A 360 -8.58 2.41 29.12
CA PRO A 360 -9.09 3.07 30.32
C PRO A 360 -10.55 3.52 30.20
N MET A 361 -11.31 3.46 31.30
CA MET A 361 -12.72 3.87 31.31
C MET A 361 -12.88 5.39 31.10
N GLU A 362 -11.84 6.15 31.35
CA GLU A 362 -11.72 7.58 31.13
C GLU A 362 -11.88 7.96 29.66
N VAL A 363 -11.75 7.00 28.71
CA VAL A 363 -11.98 7.24 27.27
C VAL A 363 -13.33 7.93 27.00
N GLY A 364 -14.35 7.69 27.83
CA GLY A 364 -15.65 8.36 27.74
C GLY A 364 -15.62 9.88 27.97
N ASN A 365 -14.52 10.44 28.47
CA ASN A 365 -14.31 11.89 28.58
C ASN A 365 -14.01 12.55 27.23
N LEU A 366 -13.55 11.79 26.24
CA LEU A 366 -13.17 12.26 24.90
C LEU A 366 -14.40 12.44 24.00
N LYS A 367 -15.39 13.19 24.46
CA LYS A 367 -16.70 13.36 23.79
C LYS A 367 -16.61 13.92 22.37
N ASN A 368 -15.57 14.69 22.09
CA ASN A 368 -15.34 15.36 20.82
C ASN A 368 -14.43 14.58 19.86
N LEU A 369 -13.89 13.42 20.26
CA LEU A 369 -12.90 12.68 19.48
C LEU A 369 -13.50 12.16 18.18
N GLY A 370 -12.92 12.55 17.04
CA GLY A 370 -13.32 12.08 15.71
C GLY A 370 -12.87 10.65 15.41
N ALA A 371 -11.63 10.28 15.75
CA ALA A 371 -11.15 8.91 15.54
C ALA A 371 -10.27 8.37 16.68
N LEU A 372 -10.44 7.09 16.98
CA LEU A 372 -9.60 6.34 17.91
C LEU A 372 -9.02 5.12 17.19
N LEU A 373 -7.68 5.07 17.10
CA LEU A 373 -6.94 4.02 16.41
C LEU A 373 -6.07 3.27 17.42
N LEU A 374 -6.37 1.99 17.59
CA LEU A 374 -5.73 1.07 18.54
C LEU A 374 -5.28 -0.23 17.86
N GLN A 375 -5.38 -0.33 16.53
CA GLN A 375 -5.13 -1.57 15.82
C GLN A 375 -3.67 -2.05 15.94
N ASP A 376 -3.45 -3.36 15.86
CA ASP A 376 -2.11 -3.96 15.93
C ASP A 376 -1.38 -3.56 17.24
N THR A 377 -2.04 -3.85 18.37
CA THR A 377 -1.42 -3.73 19.70
C THR A 377 -1.73 -4.98 20.54
N ARG A 378 -1.40 -4.98 21.84
CA ARG A 378 -1.67 -6.11 22.75
C ARG A 378 -2.62 -5.70 23.88
N ILE A 379 -3.50 -4.74 23.61
CA ILE A 379 -4.51 -4.28 24.57
C ILE A 379 -5.51 -5.42 24.79
N SER A 380 -5.86 -5.68 26.05
CA SER A 380 -6.72 -6.78 26.48
C SER A 380 -7.86 -6.32 27.39
N GLY A 381 -8.71 -7.26 27.78
CA GLY A 381 -9.88 -7.00 28.61
C GLY A 381 -11.09 -6.52 27.81
N GLU A 382 -12.17 -6.17 28.51
CA GLU A 382 -13.42 -5.75 27.88
C GLU A 382 -13.32 -4.34 27.29
N ILE A 383 -14.08 -4.11 26.21
CA ILE A 383 -14.31 -2.77 25.68
C ILE A 383 -15.10 -1.97 26.74
N PRO A 384 -14.59 -0.84 27.26
CA PRO A 384 -15.26 -0.09 28.31
C PRO A 384 -16.57 0.52 27.80
N SER A 385 -17.65 0.34 28.55
CA SER A 385 -18.98 0.89 28.19
C SER A 385 -18.99 2.42 28.09
N SER A 386 -18.08 3.10 28.79
CA SER A 386 -17.90 4.55 28.73
C SER A 386 -17.48 5.03 27.34
N LEU A 387 -16.90 4.19 26.48
CA LEU A 387 -16.55 4.51 25.09
C LEU A 387 -17.77 4.98 24.28
N GLY A 388 -18.97 4.50 24.63
CA GLY A 388 -20.24 4.99 24.06
C GLY A 388 -20.54 6.47 24.35
N SER A 389 -19.75 7.15 25.18
CA SER A 389 -19.88 8.59 25.44
C SER A 389 -19.16 9.47 24.41
N CYS A 390 -18.34 8.89 23.54
CA CYS A 390 -17.57 9.59 22.51
C CYS A 390 -18.45 9.94 21.30
N ILE A 391 -19.50 10.72 21.51
CA ILE A 391 -20.60 10.92 20.54
C ILE A 391 -20.20 11.55 19.20
N MET A 392 -19.03 12.19 19.10
CA MET A 392 -18.48 12.75 17.85
C MET A 392 -17.61 11.75 17.06
N MET A 393 -17.46 10.51 17.55
CA MET A 393 -16.63 9.50 16.93
C MET A 393 -17.18 9.07 15.56
N GLU A 394 -16.32 9.18 14.55
CA GLU A 394 -16.55 8.76 13.17
C GLU A 394 -15.85 7.43 12.89
N ASN A 395 -14.61 7.25 13.38
CA ASN A 395 -13.81 6.05 13.09
C ASN A 395 -13.29 5.39 14.37
N LEU A 396 -13.54 4.10 14.51
CA LEU A 396 -13.04 3.28 15.61
C LEU A 396 -12.36 2.03 15.07
N TYR A 397 -11.03 1.96 15.21
CA TYR A 397 -10.23 0.83 14.79
C TYR A 397 -9.57 0.17 16.00
N MET A 398 -9.98 -1.06 16.29
CA MET A 398 -9.52 -1.85 17.44
C MET A 398 -9.12 -3.27 17.01
N GLN A 399 -8.96 -3.51 15.71
CA GLN A 399 -8.61 -4.83 15.19
C GLN A 399 -7.21 -5.28 15.60
N ASP A 400 -6.93 -6.58 15.52
CA ASP A 400 -5.60 -7.14 15.82
C ASP A 400 -5.16 -6.81 17.26
N ASN A 401 -5.98 -7.22 18.23
CA ASN A 401 -5.78 -6.99 19.66
C ASN A 401 -6.23 -8.21 20.48
N LEU A 402 -6.28 -8.06 21.81
CA LEU A 402 -6.70 -9.09 22.76
C LEU A 402 -7.99 -8.69 23.51
N PHE A 403 -8.86 -7.87 22.91
CA PHE A 403 -10.13 -7.48 23.53
C PHE A 403 -11.02 -8.72 23.70
N GLU A 404 -11.65 -8.85 24.86
CA GLU A 404 -12.51 -9.98 25.23
C GLU A 404 -13.92 -9.51 25.65
N GLY A 405 -14.83 -10.46 25.82
CA GLY A 405 -16.19 -10.18 26.29
C GLY A 405 -17.12 -9.61 25.21
N LEU A 406 -18.19 -8.94 25.63
CA LEU A 406 -19.27 -8.51 24.74
C LEU A 406 -18.99 -7.13 24.13
N ILE A 407 -19.54 -6.87 22.94
CA ILE A 407 -19.66 -5.50 22.41
C ILE A 407 -20.63 -4.70 23.32
N PRO A 408 -20.19 -3.59 23.96
CA PRO A 408 -21.05 -2.84 24.87
C PRO A 408 -22.24 -2.21 24.14
N SER A 409 -23.44 -2.37 24.70
CA SER A 409 -24.67 -1.80 24.13
C SER A 409 -24.66 -0.27 24.08
N THR A 410 -23.82 0.37 24.89
CA THR A 410 -23.61 1.83 24.90
C THR A 410 -22.98 2.35 23.61
N LEU A 411 -22.31 1.52 22.80
CA LEU A 411 -21.83 1.92 21.48
C LEU A 411 -22.96 2.32 20.52
N SER A 412 -24.21 1.96 20.82
CA SER A 412 -25.40 2.45 20.12
C SER A 412 -25.56 3.98 20.15
N ASN A 413 -24.88 4.67 21.07
CA ASN A 413 -24.87 6.13 21.19
C ASN A 413 -23.96 6.83 20.18
N LEU A 414 -23.03 6.10 19.54
CA LEU A 414 -22.08 6.66 18.57
C LEU A 414 -22.78 6.91 17.22
N LYS A 415 -23.73 7.83 17.18
CA LYS A 415 -24.59 8.03 15.99
C LYS A 415 -23.86 8.55 14.76
N GLY A 416 -22.70 9.17 14.94
CA GLY A 416 -21.84 9.67 13.86
C GLY A 416 -20.85 8.63 13.31
N ILE A 417 -20.78 7.42 13.89
CA ILE A 417 -19.78 6.43 13.50
C ILE A 417 -20.02 5.93 12.07
N GLN A 418 -18.96 5.95 11.27
CA GLN A 418 -18.92 5.52 9.88
C GLN A 418 -18.16 4.21 9.77
N GLU A 419 -16.99 4.12 10.41
CA GLU A 419 -16.16 2.92 10.36
C GLU A 419 -15.95 2.32 11.74
N LEU A 420 -16.30 1.04 11.88
CA LEU A 420 -16.10 0.26 13.10
C LEU A 420 -15.37 -1.03 12.75
N ASN A 421 -14.13 -1.18 13.19
CA ASN A 421 -13.37 -2.41 13.00
C ASN A 421 -12.91 -3.00 14.33
N LEU A 422 -13.48 -4.15 14.68
CA LEU A 422 -13.20 -4.94 15.88
C LEU A 422 -12.63 -6.32 15.52
N SER A 423 -12.20 -6.53 14.28
CA SER A 423 -11.78 -7.84 13.77
C SER A 423 -10.54 -8.39 14.51
N ASN A 424 -10.31 -9.70 14.47
CA ASN A 424 -9.12 -10.35 15.04
C ASN A 424 -8.90 -9.99 16.53
N ASN A 425 -9.87 -10.38 17.35
CA ASN A 425 -9.91 -10.22 18.80
C ASN A 425 -10.53 -11.47 19.45
N MET A 426 -10.78 -11.46 20.76
CA MET A 426 -11.45 -12.52 21.52
C MET A 426 -12.88 -12.10 21.95
N LEU A 427 -13.55 -11.24 21.17
CA LEU A 427 -14.89 -10.78 21.49
C LEU A 427 -15.91 -11.90 21.30
N SER A 428 -16.86 -12.04 22.21
CA SER A 428 -17.79 -13.16 22.26
C SER A 428 -19.25 -12.72 22.40
N GLY A 429 -20.15 -13.69 22.46
CA GLY A 429 -21.60 -13.49 22.57
C GLY A 429 -22.24 -13.09 21.24
N LYS A 430 -23.46 -12.55 21.32
CA LYS A 430 -24.25 -12.22 20.12
C LYS A 430 -23.83 -10.89 19.50
N ILE A 431 -23.77 -10.85 18.17
CA ILE A 431 -23.65 -9.59 17.43
C ILE A 431 -24.87 -8.72 17.75
N SER A 432 -24.63 -7.57 18.38
CA SER A 432 -25.70 -6.76 18.95
C SER A 432 -26.54 -6.07 17.88
N LYS A 433 -27.87 -6.21 17.98
CA LYS A 433 -28.85 -5.66 17.02
C LYS A 433 -28.79 -4.13 16.87
N PHE A 434 -28.27 -3.39 17.85
CA PHE A 434 -28.15 -1.94 17.73
C PHE A 434 -27.27 -1.50 16.56
N LEU A 435 -26.34 -2.37 16.10
CA LEU A 435 -25.49 -2.12 14.93
C LEU A 435 -26.31 -1.92 13.65
N GLU A 436 -27.53 -2.49 13.56
CA GLU A 436 -28.47 -2.22 12.45
C GLU A 436 -28.90 -0.75 12.40
N GLY A 437 -28.92 -0.06 13.54
CA GLY A 437 -29.37 1.32 13.68
C GLY A 437 -28.25 2.35 13.53
N LEU A 438 -27.01 1.92 13.24
CA LEU A 438 -25.87 2.79 12.95
C LEU A 438 -25.71 2.92 11.43
N ASN A 439 -25.31 4.11 10.97
CA ASN A 439 -25.10 4.40 9.55
C ASN A 439 -23.65 4.10 9.13
N LEU A 440 -23.22 2.85 9.36
CA LEU A 440 -21.86 2.41 9.10
C LEU A 440 -21.60 2.26 7.58
N THR A 441 -20.48 2.78 7.11
CA THR A 441 -19.92 2.51 5.78
C THR A 441 -19.10 1.22 5.76
N SER A 442 -18.47 0.88 6.90
CA SER A 442 -17.62 -0.29 7.05
C SER A 442 -17.77 -0.90 8.45
N LEU A 443 -17.94 -2.22 8.50
CA LEU A 443 -17.99 -3.00 9.74
C LEU A 443 -17.07 -4.22 9.66
N GLY A 444 -16.05 -4.26 10.52
CA GLY A 444 -15.16 -5.41 10.68
C GLY A 444 -15.46 -6.14 11.98
N LEU A 445 -15.90 -7.39 11.90
CA LEU A 445 -16.16 -8.27 13.05
C LEU A 445 -15.47 -9.65 12.93
N ALA A 446 -14.77 -9.89 11.82
CA ALA A 446 -14.19 -11.20 11.50
C ALA A 446 -13.17 -11.65 12.55
N LEU A 447 -12.90 -12.95 12.64
CA LEU A 447 -11.87 -13.50 13.54
C LEU A 447 -12.12 -13.12 15.02
N ASN A 448 -13.33 -13.40 15.51
CA ASN A 448 -13.75 -13.25 16.90
C ASN A 448 -14.52 -14.52 17.32
N GLU A 449 -14.98 -14.57 18.56
CA GLU A 449 -15.74 -15.67 19.16
C GLU A 449 -17.27 -15.40 19.19
N PHE A 450 -17.79 -14.66 18.22
CA PHE A 450 -19.23 -14.35 18.16
C PHE A 450 -20.08 -15.61 17.88
N GLU A 451 -21.25 -15.64 18.51
CA GLU A 451 -22.23 -16.72 18.42
C GLU A 451 -23.65 -16.20 18.15
N GLY A 452 -24.55 -17.10 17.76
CA GLY A 452 -25.95 -16.76 17.49
C GLY A 452 -26.19 -16.13 16.12
N ALA A 453 -27.40 -15.60 15.92
CA ALA A 453 -27.83 -15.07 14.63
C ALA A 453 -27.19 -13.70 14.33
N ILE A 454 -26.83 -13.49 13.07
CA ILE A 454 -26.38 -12.20 12.56
C ILE A 454 -27.62 -11.30 12.39
N PRO A 455 -27.58 -10.02 12.82
CA PRO A 455 -28.63 -9.05 12.52
C PRO A 455 -28.81 -8.91 11.00
N ILE A 456 -29.99 -8.50 10.54
CA ILE A 456 -30.35 -8.49 9.10
C ILE A 456 -30.63 -7.08 8.56
N GLY A 457 -30.68 -6.08 9.44
CA GLY A 457 -30.88 -4.67 9.10
C GLY A 457 -29.57 -3.88 8.98
N GLY A 458 -29.69 -2.62 8.52
CA GLY A 458 -28.57 -1.66 8.48
C GLY A 458 -27.39 -2.15 7.65
N VAL A 459 -26.19 -2.10 8.23
CA VAL A 459 -24.92 -2.53 7.61
C VAL A 459 -24.87 -4.03 7.25
N PHE A 460 -25.76 -4.85 7.83
CA PHE A 460 -25.87 -6.27 7.50
C PHE A 460 -26.86 -6.57 6.38
N ARG A 461 -27.62 -5.55 5.94
CA ARG A 461 -28.66 -5.73 4.94
C ARG A 461 -28.05 -6.16 3.60
N ASN A 462 -28.61 -7.22 3.03
CA ASN A 462 -28.22 -7.86 1.76
C ASN A 462 -26.96 -8.74 1.78
N THR A 463 -26.38 -9.06 2.94
CA THR A 463 -25.26 -10.02 2.98
C THR A 463 -25.79 -11.44 3.12
N VAL A 464 -26.02 -12.11 1.98
CA VAL A 464 -26.27 -13.56 1.96
C VAL A 464 -24.92 -14.26 2.11
N VAL A 465 -24.80 -15.16 3.09
CA VAL A 465 -23.57 -15.92 3.37
C VAL A 465 -23.86 -17.42 3.36
N ALA A 466 -22.87 -18.22 2.99
CA ALA A 466 -22.94 -19.67 3.12
C ALA A 466 -22.34 -20.09 4.47
N VAL A 467 -23.06 -20.90 5.25
CA VAL A 467 -22.60 -21.38 6.57
C VAL A 467 -22.43 -22.89 6.54
N LYS A 468 -21.18 -23.35 6.66
CA LYS A 468 -20.83 -24.77 6.82
C LYS A 468 -20.70 -25.10 8.29
N VAL A 469 -21.74 -25.72 8.86
CA VAL A 469 -21.72 -26.21 10.24
C VAL A 469 -21.09 -27.60 10.29
N LEU A 470 -20.11 -27.80 11.15
CA LEU A 470 -19.44 -29.10 11.29
C LEU A 470 -20.18 -29.99 12.29
N ASN A 471 -20.47 -31.22 11.87
CA ASN A 471 -20.92 -32.27 12.78
C ASN A 471 -19.73 -32.85 13.55
N LEU A 472 -19.49 -32.35 14.76
CA LEU A 472 -18.34 -32.74 15.60
C LEU A 472 -18.42 -34.17 16.15
N MET A 473 -19.57 -34.83 16.05
CA MET A 473 -19.68 -36.26 16.37
C MET A 473 -18.95 -37.13 15.35
N ARG A 474 -18.65 -36.61 14.15
CA ARG A 474 -17.91 -37.33 13.12
C ARG A 474 -16.42 -37.33 13.44
N TYR A 475 -15.82 -38.52 13.50
CA TYR A 475 -14.39 -38.69 13.72
C TYR A 475 -13.57 -37.85 12.73
N GLY A 476 -12.65 -37.02 13.23
CA GLY A 476 -11.80 -36.15 12.42
C GLY A 476 -12.41 -34.79 12.06
N ALA A 477 -13.69 -34.51 12.34
CA ALA A 477 -14.33 -33.23 12.00
C ALA A 477 -13.63 -32.02 12.62
N ALA A 478 -13.23 -32.11 13.89
CA ALA A 478 -12.47 -31.04 14.54
C ALA A 478 -11.10 -30.80 13.88
N LYS A 479 -10.41 -31.87 13.45
CA LYS A 479 -9.14 -31.74 12.72
C LYS A 479 -9.34 -31.11 11.34
N SER A 480 -10.41 -31.51 10.64
CA SER A 480 -10.81 -30.94 9.34
C SER A 480 -11.12 -29.44 9.43
N PHE A 481 -11.79 -28.99 10.50
CA PHE A 481 -12.01 -27.57 10.76
C PHE A 481 -10.69 -26.81 10.88
N ILE A 482 -9.75 -27.33 11.68
CA ILE A 482 -8.46 -26.67 11.91
C ILE A 482 -7.64 -26.60 10.63
N SER A 483 -7.55 -27.69 9.86
CA SER A 483 -6.80 -27.69 8.60
C SER A 483 -7.38 -26.72 7.57
N GLU A 484 -8.71 -26.63 7.50
CA GLU A 484 -9.40 -25.70 6.61
C GLU A 484 -9.15 -24.24 7.03
N CYS A 485 -9.23 -23.91 8.32
CA CYS A 485 -8.85 -22.60 8.84
C CYS A 485 -7.39 -22.23 8.54
N GLU A 486 -6.46 -23.17 8.71
CA GLU A 486 -5.03 -22.96 8.44
C GLU A 486 -4.75 -22.68 6.97
N ALA A 487 -5.40 -23.39 6.04
CA ALA A 487 -5.27 -23.14 4.61
C ALA A 487 -5.87 -21.79 4.23
N LEU A 488 -7.11 -21.52 4.65
CA LEU A 488 -7.85 -20.31 4.29
C LEU A 488 -7.20 -19.03 4.84
N ARG A 489 -6.43 -19.12 5.93
CA ARG A 489 -5.63 -17.98 6.43
C ARG A 489 -4.56 -17.51 5.44
N ASN A 490 -4.02 -18.42 4.62
CA ASN A 490 -2.78 -18.19 3.86
C ASN A 490 -2.98 -18.19 2.34
N ILE A 491 -4.18 -18.50 1.82
CA ILE A 491 -4.47 -18.57 0.38
C ILE A 491 -5.39 -17.43 -0.06
N ARG A 492 -5.11 -16.85 -1.24
CA ARG A 492 -5.94 -15.81 -1.88
C ARG A 492 -5.86 -15.96 -3.39
N HIS A 493 -6.92 -16.47 -4.01
CA HIS A 493 -7.02 -16.62 -5.46
C HIS A 493 -8.48 -16.50 -5.92
N ARG A 494 -8.69 -15.97 -7.13
CA ARG A 494 -10.03 -15.69 -7.68
C ARG A 494 -10.90 -16.93 -7.92
N ASN A 495 -10.29 -18.11 -8.03
CA ASN A 495 -10.97 -19.39 -8.26
C ASN A 495 -10.98 -20.27 -7.00
N LEU A 496 -10.81 -19.68 -5.81
CA LEU A 496 -10.95 -20.37 -4.52
C LEU A 496 -12.03 -19.68 -3.69
N VAL A 497 -12.81 -20.44 -2.92
CA VAL A 497 -13.87 -19.87 -2.08
C VAL A 497 -13.27 -18.94 -1.02
N LYS A 498 -13.86 -17.75 -0.87
CA LYS A 498 -13.45 -16.77 0.13
C LYS A 498 -14.15 -17.00 1.46
N VAL A 499 -13.36 -17.21 2.51
CA VAL A 499 -13.85 -17.26 3.88
C VAL A 499 -14.08 -15.85 4.41
N ILE A 500 -15.24 -15.63 5.04
CA ILE A 500 -15.58 -14.39 5.75
C ILE A 500 -15.07 -14.49 7.19
N THR A 501 -15.42 -15.57 7.88
CA THR A 501 -14.97 -15.85 9.26
C THR A 501 -15.21 -17.32 9.64
N ALA A 502 -14.71 -17.72 10.80
CA ALA A 502 -14.99 -19.00 11.45
C ALA A 502 -15.63 -18.77 12.83
N CYS A 503 -16.46 -19.70 13.28
CA CYS A 503 -17.06 -19.73 14.61
C CYS A 503 -16.61 -21.01 15.34
N SER A 504 -16.20 -20.87 16.60
CA SER A 504 -15.90 -21.98 17.50
C SER A 504 -16.41 -21.62 18.88
N GLY A 505 -17.39 -22.34 19.40
CA GLY A 505 -18.04 -22.07 20.67
C GLY A 505 -18.86 -23.26 21.15
N THR A 506 -19.94 -23.00 21.89
CA THR A 506 -20.89 -24.03 22.30
C THR A 506 -22.31 -23.70 21.84
N ASP A 507 -23.10 -24.73 21.54
CA ASP A 507 -24.52 -24.54 21.19
C ASP A 507 -25.37 -24.25 22.45
N SER A 508 -26.66 -23.98 22.26
CA SER A 508 -27.59 -23.70 23.37
C SER A 508 -27.80 -24.86 24.35
N GLN A 509 -27.28 -26.05 24.04
CA GLN A 509 -27.32 -27.24 24.89
C GLN A 509 -25.96 -27.50 25.56
N GLY A 510 -24.95 -26.65 25.30
CA GLY A 510 -23.60 -26.76 25.84
C GLY A 510 -22.67 -27.70 25.08
N ASN A 511 -23.06 -28.16 23.88
CA ASN A 511 -22.20 -29.01 23.05
C ASN A 511 -21.23 -28.15 22.23
N ASP A 512 -20.04 -28.68 21.94
CA ASP A 512 -19.09 -28.01 21.04
C ASP A 512 -19.74 -27.70 19.69
N PHE A 513 -19.56 -26.47 19.22
CA PHE A 513 -20.08 -25.96 17.96
C PHE A 513 -18.94 -25.34 17.15
N LYS A 514 -18.83 -25.76 15.88
CA LYS A 514 -17.87 -25.17 14.93
C LYS A 514 -18.54 -24.94 13.59
N ALA A 515 -18.34 -23.77 13.01
CA ALA A 515 -18.86 -23.42 11.70
C ALA A 515 -17.89 -22.52 10.91
N LEU A 516 -17.92 -22.63 9.59
CA LEU A 516 -17.21 -21.76 8.66
C LEU A 516 -18.22 -20.94 7.86
N ILE A 517 -17.94 -19.65 7.69
CA ILE A 517 -18.81 -18.70 7.01
C ILE A 517 -18.07 -18.22 5.76
N TYR A 518 -18.67 -18.47 4.59
CA TYR A 518 -18.14 -18.13 3.28
C TYR A 518 -19.04 -17.12 2.58
N GLU A 519 -18.51 -16.49 1.55
CA GLU A 519 -19.33 -15.79 0.56
C GLU A 519 -20.32 -16.79 -0.08
N PHE A 520 -21.57 -16.36 -0.29
CA PHE A 520 -22.62 -17.21 -0.83
C PHE A 520 -22.51 -17.29 -2.36
N MET A 521 -22.35 -18.50 -2.87
CA MET A 521 -22.23 -18.80 -4.30
C MET A 521 -23.63 -19.05 -4.87
N VAL A 522 -24.20 -18.05 -5.56
CA VAL A 522 -25.62 -18.03 -5.94
C VAL A 522 -26.03 -19.16 -6.89
N ASN A 523 -25.09 -19.66 -7.71
CA ASN A 523 -25.35 -20.75 -8.65
C ASN A 523 -25.05 -22.14 -8.04
N GLY A 524 -24.68 -22.23 -6.77
CA GLY A 524 -24.55 -23.49 -6.03
C GLY A 524 -23.37 -24.35 -6.46
N ILE A 525 -23.45 -25.67 -6.18
CA ILE A 525 -22.40 -26.65 -6.48
C ILE A 525 -22.52 -27.23 -7.90
N LEU A 526 -21.39 -27.51 -8.54
CA LEU A 526 -21.32 -28.04 -9.91
C LEU A 526 -22.04 -29.40 -10.07
N ASP A 527 -22.02 -30.26 -9.05
CA ASP A 527 -22.68 -31.58 -9.09
C ASP A 527 -24.16 -31.48 -9.52
N GLY A 528 -24.90 -30.49 -9.00
CA GLY A 528 -26.31 -30.26 -9.32
C GLY A 528 -26.58 -29.79 -10.75
N TRP A 529 -25.56 -29.28 -11.43
CA TRP A 529 -25.62 -28.88 -12.85
C TRP A 529 -25.27 -30.02 -13.80
N LEU A 530 -24.50 -31.00 -13.35
CA LEU A 530 -24.12 -32.18 -14.14
C LEU A 530 -25.18 -33.26 -14.07
N HIS A 531 -25.79 -33.45 -12.89
CA HIS A 531 -26.71 -34.55 -12.64
C HIS A 531 -28.00 -34.04 -12.00
N LEU A 532 -29.09 -34.08 -12.76
CA LEU A 532 -30.43 -33.71 -12.26
C LEU A 532 -30.80 -34.60 -11.05
N VAL A 533 -30.91 -33.99 -9.88
CA VAL A 533 -31.44 -34.66 -8.69
C VAL A 533 -32.96 -34.64 -8.80
N VAL A 534 -33.57 -35.79 -9.11
CA VAL A 534 -35.01 -35.98 -8.94
C VAL A 534 -35.26 -36.32 -7.47
N GLU A 535 -35.18 -35.32 -6.60
CA GLU A 535 -35.72 -35.43 -5.24
C GLU A 535 -36.84 -34.39 -5.06
N THR A 536 -38.05 -34.91 -5.17
CA THR A 536 -39.33 -34.44 -4.61
C THR A 536 -39.27 -33.19 -3.74
N ILE A 537 -39.36 -31.99 -4.32
CA ILE A 537 -40.03 -30.82 -3.70
C ILE A 537 -40.79 -30.08 -4.80
N GLU A 538 -42.10 -29.95 -4.61
CA GLU A 538 -43.00 -29.14 -5.42
C GLU A 538 -42.67 -27.65 -5.26
N MET A 539 -41.79 -27.05 -6.08
CA MET A 539 -41.79 -25.58 -6.28
C MET A 539 -41.27 -25.20 -7.68
N GLU A 540 -42.17 -24.57 -8.43
CA GLU A 540 -42.01 -23.61 -9.54
C GLU A 540 -41.26 -24.00 -10.82
N GLU A 541 -41.86 -23.56 -11.94
CA GLU A 541 -41.50 -23.78 -13.34
C GLU A 541 -40.13 -23.17 -13.75
N GLU A 542 -39.03 -23.57 -13.12
CA GLU A 542 -37.69 -23.24 -13.65
C GLU A 542 -37.26 -24.26 -14.71
N ALA A 543 -36.80 -23.75 -15.86
CA ALA A 543 -36.26 -24.56 -16.94
C ALA A 543 -35.10 -25.46 -16.45
N PRO A 544 -34.88 -26.64 -17.05
CA PRO A 544 -33.81 -27.55 -16.63
C PRO A 544 -32.45 -26.85 -16.67
N ARG A 545 -31.79 -26.78 -15.51
CA ARG A 545 -30.45 -26.19 -15.34
C ARG A 545 -29.40 -27.10 -16.00
N GLN A 546 -28.89 -26.73 -17.17
CA GLN A 546 -27.88 -27.49 -17.92
C GLN A 546 -26.72 -26.58 -18.37
N LEU A 547 -25.48 -27.06 -18.21
CA LEU A 547 -24.28 -26.36 -18.66
C LEU A 547 -23.97 -26.65 -20.13
N ASN A 548 -23.76 -25.59 -20.90
CA ASN A 548 -23.31 -25.69 -22.29
C ASN A 548 -21.82 -26.03 -22.40
N LEU A 549 -21.37 -26.34 -23.63
CA LEU A 549 -19.99 -26.77 -23.87
C LEU A 549 -18.93 -25.75 -23.40
N LEU A 550 -19.15 -24.46 -23.66
CA LEU A 550 -18.20 -23.40 -23.30
C LEU A 550 -18.14 -23.20 -21.78
N GLN A 551 -19.29 -23.25 -21.09
CA GLN A 551 -19.35 -23.16 -19.63
C GLN A 551 -18.58 -24.29 -18.97
N ARG A 552 -18.77 -25.55 -19.42
CA ARG A 552 -18.01 -26.70 -18.88
C ARG A 552 -16.51 -26.56 -19.11
N LEU A 553 -16.09 -26.01 -20.25
CA LEU A 553 -14.67 -25.75 -20.54
C LEU A 553 -14.10 -24.63 -19.66
N ASN A 554 -14.85 -23.56 -19.42
CA ASN A 554 -14.44 -22.47 -18.54
C ASN A 554 -14.27 -22.95 -17.10
N ILE A 555 -15.22 -23.73 -16.60
CA ILE A 555 -15.18 -24.34 -15.27
C ILE A 555 -13.93 -25.24 -15.14
N ALA A 556 -13.63 -26.06 -16.15
CA ALA A 556 -12.40 -26.87 -16.15
C ALA A 556 -11.12 -25.99 -16.06
N ILE A 557 -11.06 -24.89 -16.81
CA ILE A 557 -9.94 -23.95 -16.78
C ILE A 557 -9.80 -23.28 -15.41
N ASP A 558 -10.91 -22.88 -14.79
CA ASP A 558 -10.93 -22.23 -13.49
C ASP A 558 -10.42 -23.15 -12.38
N VAL A 559 -10.88 -24.41 -12.35
CA VAL A 559 -10.40 -25.44 -11.41
C VAL A 559 -8.90 -25.73 -11.64
N ALA A 560 -8.46 -25.85 -12.90
CA ALA A 560 -7.03 -26.03 -13.19
C ALA A 560 -6.18 -24.82 -12.73
N SER A 561 -6.72 -23.60 -12.86
CA SER A 561 -6.05 -22.38 -12.40
C SER A 561 -5.96 -22.31 -10.88
N ALA A 562 -6.99 -22.77 -10.17
CA ALA A 562 -6.98 -22.89 -8.72
C ALA A 562 -5.89 -23.88 -8.24
N LEU A 563 -5.80 -25.05 -8.88
CA LEU A 563 -4.79 -26.05 -8.56
C LEU A 563 -3.37 -25.58 -8.86
N ASP A 564 -3.14 -24.92 -10.00
CA ASP A 564 -1.83 -24.33 -10.32
C ASP A 564 -1.37 -23.33 -9.24
N TYR A 565 -2.28 -22.48 -8.77
CA TYR A 565 -2.00 -21.57 -7.67
C TYR A 565 -1.58 -22.32 -6.40
N LEU A 566 -2.36 -23.34 -5.99
CA LEU A 566 -2.08 -24.12 -4.77
C LEU A 566 -0.78 -24.93 -4.86
N HIS A 567 -0.48 -25.51 -6.03
CA HIS A 567 0.66 -26.40 -6.22
C HIS A 567 1.96 -25.66 -6.50
N ASN A 568 1.92 -24.61 -7.32
CA ASN A 568 3.12 -24.01 -7.90
C ASN A 568 3.37 -22.56 -7.47
N GLN A 569 2.37 -21.83 -6.96
CA GLN A 569 2.48 -20.39 -6.67
C GLN A 569 2.49 -20.05 -5.17
N CYS A 570 1.99 -20.94 -4.31
CA CYS A 570 2.08 -20.80 -2.85
C CYS A 570 3.51 -21.01 -2.32
N ASN A 571 3.91 -20.28 -1.28
CA ASN A 571 5.23 -20.43 -0.63
C ASN A 571 5.51 -21.86 -0.15
N VAL A 572 4.46 -22.54 0.32
CA VAL A 572 4.49 -23.97 0.65
C VAL A 572 3.42 -24.61 -0.23
N PRO A 573 3.76 -25.59 -1.10
CA PRO A 573 2.78 -26.27 -1.93
C PRO A 573 1.66 -26.89 -1.09
N ILE A 574 0.42 -26.72 -1.55
CA ILE A 574 -0.79 -27.13 -0.85
C ILE A 574 -1.51 -28.18 -1.70
N VAL A 575 -1.71 -29.39 -1.18
CA VAL A 575 -2.45 -30.47 -1.85
C VAL A 575 -3.87 -30.53 -1.31
N HIS A 576 -4.87 -30.40 -2.18
CA HIS A 576 -6.30 -30.30 -1.82
C HIS A 576 -6.86 -31.62 -1.24
N CYS A 577 -6.51 -32.76 -1.85
CA CYS A 577 -6.86 -34.12 -1.44
C CYS A 577 -8.34 -34.54 -1.58
N ASP A 578 -9.26 -33.64 -1.94
CA ASP A 578 -10.69 -33.98 -2.12
C ASP A 578 -11.37 -33.25 -3.29
N LEU A 579 -10.71 -33.19 -4.44
CA LEU A 579 -11.27 -32.54 -5.63
C LEU A 579 -12.42 -33.37 -6.23
N LYS A 580 -13.61 -32.77 -6.39
CA LYS A 580 -14.81 -33.40 -6.98
C LYS A 580 -15.90 -32.36 -7.31
N PRO A 581 -16.88 -32.68 -8.17
CA PRO A 581 -17.93 -31.72 -8.57
C PRO A 581 -18.71 -31.09 -7.40
N SER A 582 -18.93 -31.80 -6.29
CA SER A 582 -19.66 -31.22 -5.14
C SER A 582 -18.85 -30.19 -4.35
N ASN A 583 -17.55 -30.07 -4.59
CA ASN A 583 -16.65 -29.13 -3.93
C ASN A 583 -16.32 -27.92 -4.81
N VAL A 584 -16.79 -27.91 -6.06
CA VAL A 584 -16.70 -26.78 -6.99
C VAL A 584 -17.99 -25.97 -6.91
N LEU A 585 -17.90 -24.70 -6.52
CA LEU A 585 -19.03 -23.78 -6.40
C LEU A 585 -19.01 -22.73 -7.53
N LEU A 586 -20.18 -22.22 -7.91
CA LEU A 586 -20.35 -21.26 -9.01
C LEU A 586 -20.92 -19.93 -8.50
N ASP A 587 -20.22 -18.83 -8.82
CA ASP A 587 -20.69 -17.46 -8.57
C ASP A 587 -21.74 -17.00 -9.60
N ASP A 588 -22.18 -15.74 -9.52
CA ASP A 588 -23.17 -15.15 -10.43
C ASP A 588 -22.70 -15.05 -11.89
N GLU A 589 -21.39 -14.96 -12.14
CA GLU A 589 -20.80 -15.00 -13.48
C GLU A 589 -20.53 -16.41 -14.02
N MET A 590 -20.90 -17.48 -13.30
CA MET A 590 -20.58 -18.88 -13.62
C MET A 590 -19.07 -19.19 -13.57
N THR A 591 -18.31 -18.42 -12.79
CA THR A 591 -16.90 -18.66 -12.50
C THR A 591 -16.77 -19.70 -11.40
N ALA A 592 -15.90 -20.69 -11.61
CA ALA A 592 -15.73 -21.78 -10.65
C ALA A 592 -14.79 -21.43 -9.51
N HIS A 593 -15.20 -21.80 -8.30
CA HIS A 593 -14.49 -21.63 -7.05
C HIS A 593 -14.30 -22.97 -6.34
N GLU A 594 -13.05 -23.39 -6.15
CA GLU A 594 -12.73 -24.61 -5.40
C GLU A 594 -12.90 -24.35 -3.89
N GLY A 595 -13.63 -25.25 -3.22
CA GLY A 595 -13.91 -25.19 -1.78
C GLY A 595 -13.70 -26.53 -1.07
N ASP A 596 -13.97 -26.55 0.23
CA ASP A 596 -13.80 -27.71 1.14
C ASP A 596 -12.33 -28.15 1.34
N PHE A 597 -11.57 -27.33 2.05
CA PHE A 597 -10.15 -27.60 2.39
C PHE A 597 -9.98 -28.51 3.62
N GLY A 598 -11.01 -29.29 3.96
CA GLY A 598 -11.03 -30.11 5.18
C GLY A 598 -9.99 -31.24 5.22
N LEU A 599 -9.43 -31.63 4.07
CA LEU A 599 -8.43 -32.71 3.95
C LEU A 599 -7.05 -32.22 3.50
N VAL A 600 -6.87 -30.91 3.39
CA VAL A 600 -5.70 -30.26 2.80
C VAL A 600 -4.38 -30.64 3.50
N ARG A 601 -3.28 -30.64 2.73
CA ARG A 601 -1.92 -30.91 3.23
C ARG A 601 -0.91 -29.89 2.73
N PHE A 602 -0.12 -29.35 3.66
CA PHE A 602 1.04 -28.53 3.36
C PHE A 602 2.27 -29.41 3.13
N MET A 603 3.02 -29.15 2.06
CA MET A 603 4.24 -29.87 1.69
C MET A 603 5.47 -28.97 1.90
N PRO A 604 5.95 -28.78 3.15
CA PRO A 604 7.18 -28.04 3.38
C PRO A 604 8.36 -28.76 2.71
N GLU A 605 9.27 -28.01 2.09
CA GLU A 605 10.52 -28.57 1.56
C GLU A 605 11.24 -29.33 2.67
N ALA A 606 11.79 -30.50 2.34
CA ALA A 606 12.53 -31.34 3.27
C ALA A 606 13.81 -30.64 3.75
N THR A 607 13.70 -29.69 4.67
CA THR A 607 14.79 -29.31 5.55
C THR A 607 15.04 -30.51 6.45
N LYS A 608 16.25 -31.10 6.32
CA LYS A 608 16.79 -32.03 7.30
C LYS A 608 16.53 -31.45 8.69
N GLU A 609 15.85 -32.23 9.53
CA GLU A 609 15.33 -31.90 10.86
C GLU A 609 13.91 -31.32 10.90
N SER A 610 12.91 -32.20 10.80
CA SER A 610 11.66 -31.99 11.54
C SER A 610 11.05 -33.32 11.95
N VAL A 611 10.72 -33.38 13.24
CA VAL A 611 10.10 -34.45 14.00
C VAL A 611 8.95 -35.10 13.22
N VAL A 612 9.09 -36.40 12.95
CA VAL A 612 7.98 -37.26 12.54
C VAL A 612 6.95 -37.23 13.67
N ASP A 613 5.82 -36.59 13.46
CA ASP A 613 4.65 -36.77 14.32
C ASP A 613 4.01 -38.14 13.94
N PRO A 614 4.13 -39.17 14.79
CA PRO A 614 3.81 -40.56 14.42
C PRO A 614 2.30 -40.84 14.42
N SER A 615 1.44 -39.82 14.31
CA SER A 615 -0.01 -39.92 14.49
C SER A 615 -0.83 -39.85 13.19
N SER A 616 -0.20 -39.81 12.01
CA SER A 616 -0.92 -39.90 10.74
C SER A 616 -1.31 -41.35 10.42
N SER A 617 -2.41 -41.79 11.04
CA SER A 617 -3.05 -43.06 10.70
C SER A 617 -3.25 -43.20 9.17
N ILE A 618 -2.80 -44.33 8.64
CA ILE A 618 -3.11 -44.87 7.31
C ILE A 618 -4.63 -44.87 7.18
N SER A 619 -5.16 -43.82 6.60
CA SER A 619 -6.55 -43.65 6.26
C SER A 619 -6.54 -43.23 4.80
N VAL A 620 -7.16 -44.04 3.94
CA VAL A 620 -7.34 -43.71 2.53
C VAL A 620 -8.11 -42.38 2.49
N LYS A 621 -7.47 -41.33 1.97
CA LYS A 621 -8.00 -39.95 1.97
C LYS A 621 -8.44 -39.57 0.57
N GLY A 622 -9.58 -38.90 0.51
CA GLY A 622 -10.25 -38.49 -0.73
C GLY A 622 -11.60 -39.19 -0.91
N SER A 623 -12.39 -38.70 -1.85
CA SER A 623 -13.70 -39.26 -2.16
C SER A 623 -13.61 -40.47 -3.10
N PHE A 624 -14.38 -41.52 -2.79
CA PHE A 624 -14.44 -42.76 -3.58
C PHE A 624 -14.64 -42.46 -5.08
N GLY A 625 -13.80 -43.06 -5.93
CA GLY A 625 -13.78 -42.86 -7.39
C GLY A 625 -12.94 -41.67 -7.90
N TYR A 626 -12.53 -40.76 -7.01
CA TYR A 626 -11.64 -39.64 -7.33
C TYR A 626 -10.24 -39.81 -6.72
N ILE A 627 -10.08 -40.78 -5.82
CA ILE A 627 -8.81 -41.12 -5.19
C ILE A 627 -7.83 -41.67 -6.24
N ALA A 628 -6.63 -41.12 -6.27
CA ALA A 628 -5.56 -41.59 -7.12
C ALA A 628 -5.14 -43.04 -6.74
N PRO A 629 -4.88 -43.94 -7.71
CA PRO A 629 -4.63 -45.35 -7.44
C PRO A 629 -3.50 -45.61 -6.43
N GLU A 630 -2.46 -44.77 -6.46
CA GLU A 630 -1.32 -44.87 -5.55
C GLU A 630 -1.70 -44.66 -4.08
N TYR A 631 -2.72 -43.86 -3.77
CA TYR A 631 -3.18 -43.66 -2.39
C TYR A 631 -3.88 -44.92 -1.84
N GLY A 632 -4.58 -45.66 -2.70
CA GLY A 632 -5.15 -46.96 -2.36
C GLY A 632 -4.08 -48.04 -2.13
N ALA A 633 -2.90 -47.89 -2.74
CA ALA A 633 -1.73 -48.74 -2.54
C ALA A 633 -0.83 -48.31 -1.35
N GLY A 634 -1.23 -47.29 -0.59
CA GLY A 634 -0.49 -46.79 0.58
C GLY A 634 0.60 -45.77 0.25
N GLY A 635 0.56 -45.14 -0.93
CA GLY A 635 1.46 -44.06 -1.33
C GLY A 635 1.18 -42.74 -0.60
N ASP A 636 2.19 -41.89 -0.53
CA ASP A 636 2.12 -40.57 0.11
C ASP A 636 1.31 -39.55 -0.69
N VAL A 637 0.71 -38.59 0.02
CA VAL A 637 -0.02 -37.46 -0.59
C VAL A 637 0.92 -36.63 -1.47
N SER A 638 0.45 -36.24 -2.65
CA SER A 638 1.24 -35.53 -3.65
C SER A 638 0.34 -34.67 -4.54
N THR A 639 0.92 -33.65 -5.19
CA THR A 639 0.23 -32.82 -6.17
C THR A 639 -0.31 -33.63 -7.36
N HIS A 640 0.34 -34.75 -7.71
CA HIS A 640 -0.11 -35.65 -8.77
C HIS A 640 -1.44 -36.35 -8.44
N GLY A 641 -1.78 -36.52 -7.16
CA GLY A 641 -3.07 -37.08 -6.78
C GLY A 641 -4.22 -36.13 -7.06
N ASP A 642 -4.04 -34.83 -6.78
CA ASP A 642 -5.02 -33.79 -7.16
C ASP A 642 -5.20 -33.72 -8.69
N VAL A 643 -4.11 -33.89 -9.46
CA VAL A 643 -4.18 -33.94 -10.93
C VAL A 643 -4.99 -35.15 -11.42
N TYR A 644 -4.88 -36.30 -10.76
CA TYR A 644 -5.72 -37.45 -11.06
C TYR A 644 -7.20 -37.16 -10.81
N SER A 645 -7.54 -36.62 -9.64
CA SER A 645 -8.91 -36.25 -9.30
C SER A 645 -9.46 -35.20 -10.27
N TYR A 646 -8.64 -34.24 -10.71
CA TYR A 646 -8.97 -33.27 -11.75
C TYR A 646 -9.28 -33.93 -13.09
N GLY A 647 -8.49 -34.93 -13.49
CA GLY A 647 -8.75 -35.71 -14.71
C GLY A 647 -10.13 -36.38 -14.68
N ILE A 648 -10.48 -37.04 -13.56
CA ILE A 648 -11.80 -37.65 -13.38
C ILE A 648 -12.91 -36.61 -13.40
N LEU A 649 -12.73 -35.46 -12.75
CA LEU A 649 -13.69 -34.34 -12.76
C LEU A 649 -13.97 -33.85 -14.19
N VAL A 650 -12.93 -33.69 -15.02
CA VAL A 650 -13.08 -33.30 -16.43
C VAL A 650 -13.83 -34.38 -17.22
N LEU A 651 -13.50 -35.65 -17.03
CA LEU A 651 -14.20 -36.73 -17.73
C LEU A 651 -15.68 -36.79 -17.33
N GLU A 652 -16.00 -36.61 -16.05
CA GLU A 652 -17.38 -36.61 -15.56
C GLU A 652 -18.16 -35.43 -16.14
N MET A 653 -17.57 -34.24 -16.14
CA MET A 653 -18.17 -33.05 -16.74
C MET A 653 -18.52 -33.25 -18.21
N PHE A 654 -17.68 -33.88 -19.03
CA PHE A 654 -17.90 -33.93 -20.48
C PHE A 654 -18.64 -35.19 -20.97
N THR A 655 -18.65 -36.25 -20.18
CA THR A 655 -19.42 -37.47 -20.48
C THR A 655 -20.83 -37.43 -19.89
N GLY A 656 -21.05 -36.64 -18.83
CA GLY A 656 -22.31 -36.63 -18.08
C GLY A 656 -22.58 -37.95 -17.35
N LYS A 657 -21.56 -38.80 -17.17
CA LYS A 657 -21.68 -40.12 -16.54
C LYS A 657 -21.24 -40.04 -15.09
N ARG A 658 -22.05 -40.58 -14.16
CA ARG A 658 -21.65 -40.69 -12.75
C ARG A 658 -20.67 -41.85 -12.59
N ARG A 659 -19.69 -41.70 -11.72
CA ARG A 659 -18.84 -42.82 -11.27
C ARG A 659 -19.60 -44.04 -10.71
N THR A 660 -20.86 -43.84 -10.29
CA THR A 660 -21.76 -44.89 -9.76
C THR A 660 -22.74 -45.42 -10.80
N ASP A 661 -22.66 -45.00 -12.06
CA ASP A 661 -23.55 -45.53 -13.09
C ASP A 661 -23.38 -47.05 -13.18
N GLU A 662 -24.51 -47.76 -13.31
CA GLU A 662 -24.56 -49.23 -13.34
C GLU A 662 -23.67 -49.86 -14.41
N MET A 663 -23.28 -49.08 -15.42
CA MET A 663 -22.38 -49.52 -16.50
C MET A 663 -20.93 -49.73 -16.04
N PHE A 664 -20.51 -49.21 -14.89
CA PHE A 664 -19.14 -49.32 -14.39
C PHE A 664 -18.97 -50.52 -13.44
N THR A 665 -19.12 -51.74 -13.98
CA THR A 665 -18.82 -53.01 -13.31
C THR A 665 -17.55 -53.66 -13.84
N ASP A 666 -17.05 -54.69 -13.15
CA ASP A 666 -15.94 -55.55 -13.62
C ASP A 666 -14.61 -54.81 -13.89
N GLY A 667 -14.33 -53.76 -13.13
CA GLY A 667 -13.09 -52.98 -13.24
C GLY A 667 -13.11 -51.90 -14.32
N LEU A 668 -14.21 -51.75 -15.07
CA LEU A 668 -14.41 -50.60 -15.96
C LEU A 668 -14.64 -49.33 -15.13
N ASN A 669 -13.89 -48.28 -15.42
CA ASN A 669 -14.03 -46.97 -14.79
C ASN A 669 -14.14 -45.86 -15.85
N LEU A 670 -14.41 -44.64 -15.41
CA LEU A 670 -14.63 -43.51 -16.30
C LEU A 670 -13.42 -43.19 -17.19
N HIS A 671 -12.20 -43.35 -16.65
CA HIS A 671 -10.96 -43.20 -17.41
C HIS A 671 -10.89 -44.20 -18.57
N LEU A 672 -11.06 -45.50 -18.28
CA LEU A 672 -11.02 -46.56 -19.29
C LEU A 672 -12.12 -46.40 -20.34
N PHE A 673 -13.32 -46.01 -19.92
CA PHE A 673 -14.45 -45.74 -20.81
C PHE A 673 -14.15 -44.60 -21.80
N ALA A 674 -13.62 -43.48 -21.31
CA ALA A 674 -13.25 -42.35 -22.16
C ALA A 674 -12.05 -42.66 -23.06
N ASN A 675 -11.04 -43.35 -22.52
CA ASN A 675 -9.82 -43.71 -23.26
C ASN A 675 -10.12 -44.64 -24.45
N ALA A 676 -10.99 -45.63 -24.27
CA ALA A 676 -11.39 -46.56 -25.32
C ALA A 676 -12.10 -45.87 -26.51
N ALA A 677 -12.70 -44.70 -26.31
CA ALA A 677 -13.39 -43.95 -27.35
C ALA A 677 -12.47 -42.99 -28.13
N LEU A 678 -11.27 -42.71 -27.65
CA LEU A 678 -10.35 -41.77 -28.30
C LEU A 678 -9.60 -42.40 -29.49
N PRO A 679 -9.38 -41.64 -30.59
CA PRO A 679 -10.02 -40.37 -30.95
C PRO A 679 -11.33 -40.55 -31.74
N GLU A 680 -11.61 -41.75 -32.27
CA GLU A 680 -12.56 -41.96 -33.37
C GLU A 680 -14.02 -42.09 -32.93
N GLN A 681 -14.28 -42.49 -31.68
CA GLN A 681 -15.63 -42.81 -31.18
C GLN A 681 -16.13 -41.83 -30.11
N ILE A 682 -15.55 -40.62 -30.05
CA ILE A 682 -15.83 -39.64 -29.00
C ILE A 682 -17.32 -39.30 -28.86
N SER A 683 -18.06 -39.29 -29.97
CA SER A 683 -19.50 -38.99 -29.98
C SER A 683 -20.36 -40.04 -29.28
N GLN A 684 -19.81 -41.20 -28.89
CA GLN A 684 -20.52 -42.22 -28.13
C GLN A 684 -20.39 -42.03 -26.62
N VAL A 685 -19.40 -41.25 -26.17
CA VAL A 685 -19.10 -41.07 -24.74
C VAL A 685 -19.43 -39.67 -24.22
N ILE A 686 -19.47 -38.66 -25.09
CA ILE A 686 -19.84 -37.29 -24.71
C ILE A 686 -21.30 -37.21 -24.31
N ASP A 687 -21.59 -36.35 -23.33
CA ASP A 687 -22.94 -36.02 -22.89
C ASP A 687 -23.86 -35.73 -24.08
N SER A 688 -25.00 -36.44 -24.11
CA SER A 688 -26.00 -36.33 -25.17
C SER A 688 -26.50 -34.90 -25.40
N PHE A 689 -26.59 -34.07 -24.35
CA PHE A 689 -26.96 -32.68 -24.45
C PHE A 689 -25.90 -31.86 -25.18
N LEU A 690 -24.62 -32.05 -24.86
CA LEU A 690 -23.52 -31.38 -25.57
C LEU A 690 -23.48 -31.80 -27.04
N LEU A 691 -23.74 -33.07 -27.34
CA LEU A 691 -23.85 -33.56 -28.71
C LEU A 691 -25.06 -32.96 -29.44
N GLN A 692 -26.19 -32.82 -28.76
CA GLN A 692 -27.38 -32.19 -29.32
C GLN A 692 -27.18 -30.69 -29.53
N GLU A 693 -26.47 -29.99 -28.64
CA GLU A 693 -26.06 -28.59 -28.83
C GLU A 693 -25.17 -28.45 -30.08
N CYS A 694 -24.22 -29.38 -30.26
CA CYS A 694 -23.37 -29.42 -31.44
C CYS A 694 -24.16 -29.69 -32.75
N ARG A 695 -25.25 -30.47 -32.68
CA ARG A 695 -26.10 -30.84 -33.83
C ARG A 695 -27.27 -29.88 -34.08
N GLY A 696 -27.76 -29.18 -33.05
CA GLY A 696 -28.95 -28.31 -33.06
C GLY A 696 -28.84 -27.04 -33.92
N MET A 697 -27.69 -26.80 -34.56
CA MET A 697 -27.54 -25.80 -35.62
C MET A 697 -28.08 -26.28 -37.00
N GLU A 698 -28.68 -27.47 -37.10
CA GLU A 698 -29.12 -28.06 -38.37
C GLU A 698 -30.57 -27.74 -38.82
N SER A 699 -31.38 -27.04 -38.02
CA SER A 699 -32.78 -26.77 -38.38
C SER A 699 -33.03 -25.31 -38.78
N SER A 700 -32.60 -24.94 -40.00
CA SER A 700 -33.41 -24.11 -40.95
C SER A 700 -32.63 -23.68 -42.21
N SER A 701 -33.03 -24.28 -43.34
CA SER A 701 -32.94 -23.79 -44.72
C SER A 701 -31.62 -23.86 -45.53
N ASN A 702 -31.77 -24.60 -46.64
CA ASN A 702 -31.17 -24.48 -47.97
C ASN A 702 -29.71 -24.91 -48.22
N ASN A 703 -29.59 -25.76 -49.24
CA ASN A 703 -28.50 -26.63 -49.71
C ASN A 703 -27.15 -25.95 -50.10
N ILE A 704 -26.86 -24.74 -49.62
CA ILE A 704 -25.58 -24.05 -49.83
C ILE A 704 -24.83 -23.85 -48.48
N ARG A 705 -25.50 -23.99 -47.33
CA ARG A 705 -24.89 -23.87 -45.98
C ARG A 705 -24.17 -25.13 -45.47
N SER A 706 -24.24 -26.27 -46.17
CA SER A 706 -23.81 -27.57 -45.65
C SER A 706 -22.30 -27.72 -45.37
N ARG A 707 -21.42 -27.04 -46.13
CA ARG A 707 -19.96 -27.18 -45.97
C ARG A 707 -19.42 -26.39 -44.76
N ARG A 708 -19.95 -25.19 -44.49
CA ARG A 708 -19.54 -24.35 -43.35
C ARG A 708 -20.01 -24.96 -42.02
N HIS A 709 -21.23 -25.50 -41.98
CA HIS A 709 -21.74 -26.22 -40.80
C HIS A 709 -20.99 -27.54 -40.55
N ARG A 710 -20.65 -28.31 -41.60
CA ARG A 710 -19.84 -29.53 -41.45
C ARG A 710 -18.43 -29.23 -40.92
N ASN A 711 -17.80 -28.15 -41.39
CA ASN A 711 -16.50 -27.69 -40.87
C ASN A 711 -16.59 -27.20 -39.41
N LYS A 712 -17.68 -26.55 -39.03
CA LYS A 712 -17.92 -26.08 -37.66
C LYS A 712 -18.09 -27.27 -36.69
N PHE A 713 -18.94 -28.22 -37.05
CA PHE A 713 -19.14 -29.45 -36.27
C PHE A 713 -17.82 -30.23 -36.10
N GLN A 714 -17.03 -30.34 -37.18
CA GLN A 714 -15.73 -31.01 -37.14
C GLN A 714 -14.76 -30.32 -36.17
N LYS A 715 -14.63 -28.99 -36.21
CA LYS A 715 -13.77 -28.24 -35.27
C LYS A 715 -14.22 -28.41 -33.81
N ILE A 716 -15.52 -28.41 -33.55
CA ILE A 716 -16.05 -28.63 -32.19
C ILE A 716 -15.75 -30.07 -31.74
N GLN A 717 -15.87 -31.06 -32.63
CA GLN A 717 -15.50 -32.43 -32.34
C GLN A 717 -13.99 -32.59 -32.05
N GLU A 718 -13.12 -31.89 -32.78
CA GLU A 718 -11.68 -31.83 -32.51
C GLU A 718 -11.37 -31.22 -31.14
N CYS A 719 -12.10 -30.16 -30.75
CA CYS A 719 -12.01 -29.59 -29.40
C CYS A 719 -12.43 -30.60 -28.32
N LEU A 720 -13.55 -31.31 -28.51
CA LEU A 720 -14.03 -32.35 -27.58
C LEU A 720 -13.02 -33.49 -27.42
N VAL A 721 -12.43 -33.98 -28.52
CA VAL A 721 -11.36 -34.99 -28.48
C VAL A 721 -10.18 -34.48 -27.68
N SER A 722 -9.80 -33.21 -27.86
CA SER A 722 -8.66 -32.61 -27.16
C SER A 722 -8.94 -32.46 -25.66
N ILE A 723 -10.16 -32.06 -25.27
CA ILE A 723 -10.58 -31.95 -23.87
C ILE A 723 -10.60 -33.31 -23.17
N ILE A 724 -11.24 -34.32 -23.77
CA ILE A 724 -11.27 -35.67 -23.20
C ILE A 724 -9.87 -36.26 -23.10
N ARG A 725 -8.99 -35.98 -24.07
CA ARG A 725 -7.58 -36.37 -23.98
C ARG A 725 -6.89 -35.75 -22.76
N GLN A 726 -7.15 -34.48 -22.43
CA GLN A 726 -6.62 -33.88 -21.19
C GLN A 726 -7.11 -34.64 -19.95
N GLY A 727 -8.42 -34.94 -19.88
CA GLY A 727 -9.00 -35.70 -18.78
C GLY A 727 -8.36 -37.09 -18.62
N VAL A 728 -8.18 -37.82 -19.72
CA VAL A 728 -7.51 -39.14 -19.75
C VAL A 728 -6.06 -39.05 -19.29
N VAL A 729 -5.27 -38.12 -19.84
CA VAL A 729 -3.84 -37.99 -19.46
C VAL A 729 -3.69 -37.61 -17.98
N CYS A 730 -4.50 -36.67 -17.48
CA CYS A 730 -4.50 -36.28 -16.08
C CYS A 730 -4.88 -37.44 -15.14
N SER A 731 -5.77 -38.34 -15.58
CA SER A 731 -6.23 -39.50 -14.80
C SER A 731 -5.46 -40.80 -15.10
N SER A 732 -4.22 -40.71 -15.62
CA SER A 732 -3.37 -41.90 -15.84
C SER A 732 -3.04 -42.62 -14.53
N GLU A 733 -2.97 -43.95 -14.56
CA GLU A 733 -2.67 -44.75 -13.36
C GLU A 733 -1.30 -44.39 -12.76
N CYS A 734 -0.27 -44.24 -13.59
CA CYS A 734 1.07 -43.85 -13.15
C CYS A 734 1.14 -42.33 -12.93
N PRO A 735 1.60 -41.85 -11.75
CA PRO A 735 1.74 -40.41 -11.48
C PRO A 735 2.67 -39.69 -12.47
N GLN A 736 3.71 -40.36 -12.98
CA GLN A 736 4.71 -39.78 -13.87
C GLN A 736 4.16 -39.47 -15.28
N ASP A 737 3.06 -40.13 -15.66
CA ASP A 737 2.42 -39.93 -16.96
C ASP A 737 1.40 -38.77 -16.91
N ARG A 738 1.14 -38.21 -15.72
CA ARG A 738 0.19 -37.10 -15.53
C ARG A 738 0.89 -35.77 -15.83
N MET A 739 0.20 -34.91 -16.58
CA MET A 739 0.71 -33.58 -16.93
C MET A 739 0.75 -32.65 -15.70
N ASN A 740 1.67 -31.69 -15.71
CA ASN A 740 1.64 -30.59 -14.75
C ASN A 740 0.36 -29.76 -14.97
N VAL A 741 -0.32 -29.40 -13.88
CA VAL A 741 -1.60 -28.68 -13.96
C VAL A 741 -1.49 -27.30 -14.62
N ALA A 742 -0.31 -26.66 -14.56
CA ALA A 742 -0.02 -25.42 -15.29
C ALA A 742 -0.13 -25.61 -16.81
N ASP A 743 0.43 -26.72 -17.32
CA ASP A 743 0.41 -27.07 -18.75
C ASP A 743 -1.00 -27.47 -19.20
N VAL A 744 -1.75 -28.15 -18.33
CA VAL A 744 -3.16 -28.49 -18.55
C VAL A 744 -4.00 -27.21 -18.69
N ALA A 745 -3.85 -26.27 -17.75
CA ALA A 745 -4.56 -24.99 -17.80
C ALA A 745 -4.19 -24.18 -19.04
N ALA A 746 -2.92 -24.17 -19.45
CA ALA A 746 -2.47 -23.51 -20.68
C ALA A 746 -3.10 -24.16 -21.92
N THR A 747 -3.13 -25.49 -21.99
CA THR A 747 -3.70 -26.24 -23.12
C THR A 747 -5.20 -26.02 -23.24
N LEU A 748 -5.96 -26.07 -22.14
CA LEU A 748 -7.40 -25.82 -22.15
C LEU A 748 -7.75 -24.39 -22.59
N ARG A 749 -6.92 -23.38 -22.23
CA ARG A 749 -7.09 -22.01 -22.72
C ARG A 749 -6.86 -21.89 -24.23
N VAL A 750 -5.96 -22.70 -24.81
CA VAL A 750 -5.80 -22.77 -26.26
C VAL A 750 -7.06 -23.36 -26.90
N ILE A 751 -7.56 -24.48 -26.37
CA ILE A 751 -8.80 -25.12 -26.85
C ILE A 751 -10.00 -24.16 -26.75
N GLN A 752 -10.11 -23.38 -25.67
CA GLN A 752 -11.17 -22.38 -25.49
C GLN A 752 -11.13 -21.32 -26.60
N LYS A 753 -9.94 -20.83 -26.98
CA LYS A 753 -9.79 -19.87 -28.09
C LYS A 753 -10.23 -20.49 -29.42
N GLU A 754 -9.85 -21.74 -29.67
CA GLU A 754 -10.25 -22.47 -30.89
C GLU A 754 -11.76 -22.71 -30.94
N LEU A 755 -12.36 -23.09 -29.81
CA LEU A 755 -13.80 -23.29 -29.68
C LEU A 755 -14.58 -21.98 -29.91
N LEU A 756 -14.14 -20.88 -29.31
CA LEU A 756 -14.75 -19.56 -29.53
C LEU A 756 -14.67 -19.12 -30.99
N GLN A 757 -13.55 -19.39 -31.67
CA GLN A 757 -13.42 -19.13 -33.10
C GLN A 757 -14.36 -20.01 -33.92
N ALA A 758 -14.55 -21.28 -33.57
CA ALA A 758 -15.46 -22.19 -34.25
C ALA A 758 -16.93 -21.81 -34.03
N VAL A 759 -17.30 -21.35 -32.83
CA VAL A 759 -18.68 -20.94 -32.49
C VAL A 759 -19.05 -19.60 -33.15
N ASN A 760 -18.12 -18.66 -33.26
CA ASN A 760 -18.34 -17.34 -33.88
C ASN A 760 -18.24 -17.32 -35.42
N GLN A 761 -17.74 -18.40 -36.04
CA GLN A 761 -17.75 -18.62 -37.50
C GLN A 761 -19.03 -19.35 -37.95
#